data_AF-A0A2H3KMY2-F1
#
_entry.id   AF-A0A2H3KMY2-F1
#
_cell.length_a   1.000
_cell.length_b   1.000
_cell.length_c   1.000
_cell.angle_alpha   90.00
_cell.angle_beta   90.00
_cell.angle_gamma   90.00
#
_symmetry.space_group_name_H-M   'P 1'
#
loop_
_entity.id
_entity.type
_entity.pdbx_description
1 polymer ?
#
loop_
_entity_poly.entity_id
_entity_poly.type
_entity_poly.pdbx_seq_one_letter_code
_entity_poly.pdbx_strand_id
1 'polypeptide(L)'
;MLAYLRTMPVLLSQPVRLLRGYPLVALRSDLLAGLTVGLVLLPQALAFALLAGLPPTMGLYTAFVASMVGALWGSSSHLNSGPTNTASILTLSILAPLFLPGSPEFLLAAGLLAVLAGLIRLLMGLARLGILVNFVSDSVAVGFTAGAGLLIMANQIGPMLRLSIPVTEGPLGVVIGALSQLEAVHVPSLVLGVATIGLIIFWPRVTRVVPAVLVGVTAISLSAWVLQLEGQGVRLLGTLPQGLPPFTSLPLFDLSLIGQLANGALAIALIGLVEAVAIARAVASHSRQRLDSNQEFVGQGIANIAAGFFGGHPCSSSFNRSALSYQSGGMTALGNAFSGVFVLVAALVLSDVIGQIPLAVLAGALAVTAWSMIDLRSMKRIWRGAPGDAVIMVITFLATLVLPLQFAILIGVLMSLGYYLLRTSMPRVVAVLPDLTFSHWSAFPERPQCPQLAVVDVLGDLYFGAVNHIEEELLRILDAPPGQRFLLLRMHSVQHCDISGIRMLENVRRVVRDRGGEIYFVRVRDPVLERMRLTGFYDQVGAARFLDEDLAIETIFYRILDPAVCIYECEWRAFRECHTLPKRTLPGGAPPIPLLPLGSTTAPKVAAHELWKMMHNEVPPLVVDVREPREFRLGHIPGAISIPLSDLLIKPSDLPREAPLILVCRSGRRSERASLALTEQGYANVRILGGGLLTWEGQNLLMAVET
;
A
#
# COMPACT_ATOMS: atom_id res chain seq x y z
N MET A 1 -8.46 8.51 21.73
CA MET A 1 -9.36 9.67 21.54
C MET A 1 -8.94 10.90 22.34
N LEU A 2 -8.61 10.81 23.64
CA LEU A 2 -8.17 11.98 24.44
C LEU A 2 -6.80 12.56 24.03
N ALA A 3 -5.82 11.71 23.71
CA ALA A 3 -4.53 12.15 23.14
C ALA A 3 -4.70 12.85 21.79
N TYR A 4 -5.78 12.55 21.06
CA TYR A 4 -6.09 13.10 19.75
C TYR A 4 -6.63 14.53 19.84
N LEU A 5 -7.61 14.78 20.73
CA LEU A 5 -8.15 16.13 20.98
C LEU A 5 -7.04 17.12 21.37
N ARG A 6 -6.02 16.66 22.10
CA ARG A 6 -4.83 17.47 22.46
C ARG A 6 -3.99 17.93 21.27
N THR A 7 -4.10 17.28 20.11
CA THR A 7 -3.34 17.65 18.90
C THR A 7 -4.09 18.62 17.97
N MET A 8 -5.38 18.86 18.17
CA MET A 8 -6.16 19.78 17.32
C MET A 8 -5.67 21.24 17.35
N PRO A 9 -5.27 21.81 18.51
CA PRO A 9 -4.72 23.17 18.55
C PRO A 9 -3.46 23.35 17.68
N VAL A 10 -2.70 22.26 17.50
CA VAL A 10 -1.49 22.25 16.68
C VAL A 10 -1.82 22.53 15.22
N LEU A 11 -2.94 21.99 14.70
CA LEU A 11 -3.37 22.21 13.32
C LEU A 11 -3.78 23.67 13.05
N LEU A 12 -4.36 24.35 14.04
CA LEU A 12 -4.78 25.75 13.92
C LEU A 12 -3.63 26.74 14.15
N SER A 13 -2.56 26.32 14.83
CA SER A 13 -1.37 27.15 15.11
C SER A 13 -0.40 27.32 13.92
N GLN A 14 -0.74 26.77 12.75
CA GLN A 14 0.12 26.76 11.56
C GLN A 14 0.63 28.15 11.13
N PRO A 15 -0.20 29.22 11.09
CA PRO A 15 0.29 30.55 10.72
C PRO A 15 1.40 31.06 11.65
N VAL A 16 1.30 30.79 12.95
CA VAL A 16 2.31 31.19 13.93
C VAL A 16 3.62 30.47 13.68
N ARG A 17 3.58 29.18 13.34
CA ARG A 17 4.78 28.40 12.98
C ARG A 17 5.41 28.90 11.70
N LEU A 18 4.59 29.18 10.68
CA LEU A 18 5.05 29.69 9.38
C LEU A 18 5.74 31.05 9.54
N LEU A 19 5.14 31.98 10.27
CA LEU A 19 5.69 33.32 10.49
C LEU A 19 6.94 33.32 11.38
N ARG A 20 6.98 32.49 12.44
CA ARG A 20 8.17 32.37 13.31
C ARG A 20 9.34 31.68 12.63
N GLY A 21 9.06 30.73 11.74
CA GLY A 21 10.08 29.97 11.00
C GLY A 21 10.46 30.57 9.65
N TYR A 22 9.96 31.75 9.30
CA TYR A 22 10.13 32.31 7.97
C TYR A 22 11.59 32.74 7.70
N PRO A 23 12.30 32.11 6.75
CA PRO A 23 13.66 32.52 6.44
C PRO A 23 13.61 33.81 5.62
N LEU A 24 14.24 34.89 6.09
CA LEU A 24 14.29 36.18 5.38
C LEU A 24 14.88 36.07 3.96
N VAL A 25 15.75 35.08 3.73
CA VAL A 25 16.32 34.77 2.41
C VAL A 25 15.23 34.37 1.39
N ALA A 26 14.11 33.79 1.85
CA ALA A 26 12.99 33.40 0.99
C ALA A 26 12.13 34.59 0.56
N LEU A 27 12.20 35.76 1.22
CA LEU A 27 11.31 36.90 0.95
C LEU A 27 11.31 37.31 -0.51
N ARG A 28 12.49 37.46 -1.10
CA ARG A 28 12.62 37.83 -2.52
C ARG A 28 12.01 36.76 -3.44
N SER A 29 12.29 35.48 -3.16
CA SER A 29 11.85 34.36 -3.98
C SER A 29 10.33 34.20 -3.93
N ASP A 30 9.76 34.29 -2.72
CA ASP A 30 8.32 34.18 -2.49
C ASP A 30 7.56 35.38 -3.05
N LEU A 31 8.09 36.61 -2.96
CA LEU A 31 7.47 37.79 -3.58
C LEU A 31 7.44 37.67 -5.11
N LEU A 32 8.55 37.24 -5.73
CA LEU A 32 8.62 37.05 -7.18
C LEU A 32 7.71 35.90 -7.64
N ALA A 33 7.66 34.80 -6.89
CA ALA A 33 6.72 33.71 -7.15
C ALA A 33 5.26 34.17 -7.00
N GLY A 34 4.94 34.92 -5.94
CA GLY A 34 3.61 35.47 -5.70
C GLY A 34 3.15 36.42 -6.80
N LEU A 35 4.02 37.33 -7.23
CA LEU A 35 3.77 38.22 -8.37
C LEU A 35 3.48 37.43 -9.66
N THR A 36 4.31 36.43 -9.95
CA THR A 36 4.18 35.61 -11.16
C THR A 36 2.89 34.78 -11.15
N VAL A 37 2.56 34.16 -10.02
CA VAL A 37 1.32 33.38 -9.85
C VAL A 37 0.09 34.28 -9.87
N GLY A 38 0.17 35.45 -9.23
CA GLY A 38 -0.91 36.43 -9.16
C GLY A 38 -1.30 36.96 -10.54
N LEU A 39 -0.33 37.17 -11.42
CA LEU A 39 -0.54 37.59 -12.81
C LEU A 39 -1.39 36.60 -13.62
N VAL A 40 -1.21 35.31 -13.36
CA VAL A 40 -1.99 34.23 -13.98
C VAL A 40 -3.32 34.00 -13.26
N LEU A 41 -3.37 34.23 -11.94
CA LEU A 41 -4.57 34.08 -11.12
C LEU A 41 -5.65 35.10 -11.47
N LEU A 42 -5.28 36.35 -11.77
CA LEU A 42 -6.22 37.43 -12.15
C LEU A 42 -7.21 37.03 -13.27
N PRO A 43 -6.75 36.72 -14.50
CA PRO A 43 -7.64 36.35 -15.60
C PRO A 43 -8.45 35.08 -15.32
N GLN A 44 -7.83 34.10 -14.65
CA GLN A 44 -8.50 32.86 -14.28
C GLN A 44 -9.64 33.11 -13.30
N ALA A 45 -9.44 33.97 -12.32
CA ALA A 45 -10.44 34.31 -11.32
C ALA A 45 -11.70 34.93 -11.95
N LEU A 46 -11.52 35.86 -12.90
CA LEU A 46 -12.62 36.48 -13.63
C LEU A 46 -13.38 35.44 -14.48
N ALA A 47 -12.65 34.65 -15.27
CA ALA A 47 -13.24 33.63 -16.14
C ALA A 47 -14.02 32.57 -15.34
N PHE A 48 -13.45 32.10 -14.23
CA PHE A 48 -14.07 31.08 -13.40
C PHE A 48 -15.28 31.60 -12.61
N ALA A 49 -15.33 32.88 -12.23
CA ALA A 49 -16.57 33.45 -11.67
C ALA A 49 -17.69 33.46 -12.72
N LEU A 50 -17.38 33.86 -13.96
CA LEU A 50 -18.36 33.84 -15.05
C LEU A 50 -18.87 32.41 -15.35
N LEU A 51 -18.00 31.40 -15.31
CA LEU A 51 -18.40 29.99 -15.43
C LEU A 51 -19.30 29.52 -14.28
N ALA A 52 -19.21 30.15 -13.11
CA ALA A 52 -20.08 29.87 -11.98
C ALA A 52 -21.45 30.60 -12.07
N GLY A 53 -21.68 31.41 -13.12
CA GLY A 53 -22.83 32.31 -13.19
C GLY A 53 -22.76 33.46 -12.18
N LEU A 54 -21.55 33.82 -11.74
CA LEU A 54 -21.30 34.84 -10.73
C LEU A 54 -20.63 36.09 -11.31
N PRO A 55 -20.78 37.25 -10.66
CA PRO A 55 -20.06 38.46 -11.03
C PRO A 55 -18.54 38.25 -10.94
N PRO A 56 -17.75 38.84 -11.86
CA PRO A 56 -16.28 38.71 -11.85
C PRO A 56 -15.61 39.17 -10.54
N THR A 57 -16.24 40.10 -9.81
CA THR A 57 -15.79 40.55 -8.48
C THR A 57 -15.67 39.40 -7.48
N MET A 58 -16.64 38.48 -7.44
CA MET A 58 -16.61 37.33 -6.53
C MET A 58 -15.42 36.40 -6.83
N GLY A 59 -15.03 36.30 -8.10
CA GLY A 59 -13.83 35.56 -8.50
C GLY A 59 -12.56 36.16 -7.92
N LEU A 60 -12.41 37.49 -8.03
CA LEU A 60 -11.27 38.22 -7.46
C LEU A 60 -11.22 38.12 -5.94
N TYR A 61 -12.37 38.24 -5.26
CA TYR A 61 -12.45 38.08 -3.81
C TYR A 61 -12.04 36.67 -3.39
N THR A 62 -12.54 35.66 -4.08
CA THR A 62 -12.16 34.26 -3.86
C THR A 62 -10.66 34.06 -4.09
N ALA A 63 -10.09 34.65 -5.15
CA ALA A 63 -8.68 34.54 -5.46
C ALA A 63 -7.78 35.15 -4.37
N PHE A 64 -8.11 36.34 -3.88
CA PHE A 64 -7.39 36.98 -2.78
C PHE A 64 -7.49 36.16 -1.48
N VAL A 65 -8.73 35.93 -1.02
CA VAL A 65 -8.98 35.35 0.32
C VAL A 65 -8.50 33.91 0.38
N ALA A 66 -8.85 33.08 -0.61
CA ALA A 66 -8.48 31.67 -0.58
C ALA A 66 -6.97 31.46 -0.75
N SER A 67 -6.28 32.25 -1.59
CA SER A 67 -4.81 32.14 -1.73
C SER A 67 -4.11 32.49 -0.42
N MET A 68 -4.56 33.55 0.25
CA MET A 68 -4.00 34.00 1.52
C MET A 68 -4.27 33.01 2.65
N VAL A 69 -5.52 32.61 2.85
CA VAL A 69 -5.92 31.72 3.95
C VAL A 69 -5.42 30.30 3.70
N GLY A 70 -5.51 29.81 2.47
CA GLY A 70 -4.98 28.49 2.10
C GLY A 70 -3.47 28.40 2.33
N ALA A 71 -2.71 29.44 2.03
CA ALA A 71 -1.27 29.50 2.32
C ALA A 71 -0.94 29.49 3.82
N LEU A 72 -1.72 30.20 4.64
CA LEU A 72 -1.45 30.36 6.07
C LEU A 72 -1.80 29.11 6.89
N TRP A 73 -2.85 28.38 6.51
CA TRP A 73 -3.31 27.17 7.20
C TRP A 73 -3.02 25.86 6.47
N GLY A 74 -2.57 25.91 5.22
CA GLY A 74 -2.18 24.72 4.44
C GLY A 74 -0.86 24.09 4.89
N SER A 75 -0.59 22.89 4.38
CA SER A 75 0.69 22.21 4.60
C SER A 75 1.67 22.47 3.47
N SER A 76 1.19 22.58 2.23
CA SER A 76 2.04 22.69 1.05
C SER A 76 2.64 24.09 0.91
N SER A 77 3.92 24.14 0.57
CA SER A 77 4.65 25.39 0.29
C SER A 77 4.28 26.00 -1.06
N HIS A 78 3.72 25.20 -1.99
CA HIS A 78 3.47 25.65 -3.36
C HIS A 78 2.00 25.54 -3.78
N LEU A 79 1.14 24.90 -2.99
CA LEU A 79 -0.27 24.74 -3.36
C LEU A 79 -0.99 26.09 -3.28
N ASN A 80 -1.51 26.52 -4.43
CA ASN A 80 -2.21 27.79 -4.55
C ASN A 80 -3.73 27.57 -4.62
N SER A 81 -4.43 27.98 -3.56
CA SER A 81 -5.89 27.91 -3.44
C SER A 81 -6.58 29.10 -4.11
N GLY A 82 -7.76 28.92 -4.67
CA GLY A 82 -8.54 29.98 -5.32
C GLY A 82 -9.67 29.44 -6.19
N PRO A 83 -10.31 30.28 -7.01
CA PRO A 83 -11.33 29.79 -7.92
C PRO A 83 -10.73 28.79 -8.91
N THR A 84 -11.47 27.74 -9.21
CA THR A 84 -11.09 26.71 -10.19
C THR A 84 -12.27 26.41 -11.10
N ASN A 85 -11.97 25.96 -12.32
CA ASN A 85 -12.99 25.54 -13.28
C ASN A 85 -13.99 24.55 -12.66
N THR A 86 -13.49 23.52 -11.98
CA THR A 86 -14.30 22.48 -11.33
C THR A 86 -15.23 23.04 -10.27
N ALA A 87 -14.69 23.85 -9.35
CA ALA A 87 -15.50 24.45 -8.28
C ALA A 87 -16.57 25.39 -8.85
N SER A 88 -16.23 26.17 -9.88
CA SER A 88 -17.15 27.09 -10.55
C SER A 88 -18.28 26.38 -11.28
N ILE A 89 -17.97 25.37 -12.11
CA ILE A 89 -19.00 24.60 -12.83
C ILE A 89 -19.93 23.90 -11.84
N LEU A 90 -19.39 23.26 -10.80
CA LEU A 90 -20.21 22.61 -9.77
C LEU A 90 -21.10 23.62 -9.03
N THR A 91 -20.57 24.80 -8.71
CA THR A 91 -21.36 25.88 -8.10
C THR A 91 -22.54 26.24 -8.99
N LEU A 92 -22.32 26.46 -10.29
CA LEU A 92 -23.41 26.72 -11.22
C LEU A 92 -24.41 25.55 -11.30
N SER A 93 -23.93 24.32 -11.46
CA SER A 93 -24.79 23.13 -11.58
C SER A 93 -25.64 22.87 -10.33
N ILE A 94 -25.14 23.21 -9.14
CA ILE A 94 -25.87 23.05 -7.87
C ILE A 94 -26.89 24.18 -7.67
N LEU A 95 -26.53 25.42 -8.03
CA LEU A 95 -27.34 26.59 -7.71
C LEU A 95 -28.35 26.97 -8.80
N ALA A 96 -28.03 26.75 -10.08
CA ALA A 96 -28.91 27.12 -11.19
C ALA A 96 -30.30 26.46 -11.15
N PRO A 97 -30.47 25.22 -10.66
CA PRO A 97 -31.80 24.64 -10.46
C PRO A 97 -32.63 25.31 -9.35
N LEU A 98 -31.98 26.04 -8.43
CA LEU A 98 -32.61 26.61 -7.23
C LEU A 98 -32.84 28.13 -7.37
N PHE A 99 -31.94 28.83 -8.06
CA PHE A 99 -31.92 30.28 -8.16
C PHE A 99 -31.55 30.75 -9.56
N LEU A 100 -32.02 31.93 -9.95
CA LEU A 100 -31.63 32.55 -11.21
C LEU A 100 -30.15 33.01 -11.13
N PRO A 101 -29.27 32.61 -12.08
CA PRO A 101 -27.87 33.04 -12.08
C PRO A 101 -27.73 34.57 -12.01
N GLY A 102 -26.86 35.03 -11.10
CA GLY A 102 -26.61 36.45 -10.86
C GLY A 102 -27.63 37.16 -9.94
N SER A 103 -28.68 36.49 -9.47
CA SER A 103 -29.61 37.09 -8.49
C SER A 103 -28.95 37.24 -7.11
N PRO A 104 -29.38 38.18 -6.25
CA PRO A 104 -28.85 38.34 -4.90
C PRO A 104 -28.86 37.04 -4.08
N GLU A 105 -29.92 36.24 -4.22
CA GLU A 105 -30.07 34.94 -3.57
C GLU A 105 -29.05 33.93 -4.08
N PHE A 106 -28.80 33.91 -5.41
CA PHE A 106 -27.78 33.05 -6.02
C PHE A 106 -26.37 33.38 -5.49
N LEU A 107 -26.05 34.66 -5.35
CA LEU A 107 -24.76 35.13 -4.81
C LEU A 107 -24.59 34.71 -3.34
N LEU A 108 -25.62 34.91 -2.50
CA LEU A 108 -25.58 34.50 -1.09
C LEU A 108 -25.52 32.98 -0.93
N ALA A 109 -26.24 32.24 -1.78
CA ALA A 109 -26.20 30.77 -1.80
C ALA A 109 -24.81 30.24 -2.22
N ALA A 110 -24.12 30.90 -3.15
CA ALA A 110 -22.74 30.57 -3.51
C ALA A 110 -21.76 30.77 -2.34
N GLY A 111 -21.87 31.88 -1.62
CA GLY A 111 -21.09 32.13 -0.41
C GLY A 111 -21.37 31.09 0.69
N LEU A 112 -22.64 30.75 0.92
CA LEU A 112 -23.04 29.72 1.88
C LEU A 112 -22.53 28.34 1.47
N LEU A 113 -22.63 27.98 0.19
CA LEU A 113 -22.12 26.73 -0.36
C LEU A 113 -20.61 26.59 -0.13
N ALA A 114 -19.85 27.69 -0.25
CA ALA A 114 -18.43 27.73 0.07
C ALA A 114 -18.19 27.44 1.56
N VAL A 115 -18.95 28.08 2.45
CA VAL A 115 -18.85 27.85 3.91
C VAL A 115 -19.18 26.40 4.26
N LEU A 116 -20.25 25.81 3.72
CA LEU A 116 -20.63 24.43 3.98
C LEU A 116 -19.57 23.44 3.48
N ALA A 117 -19.09 23.62 2.25
CA ALA A 117 -18.01 22.79 1.71
C ALA A 117 -16.74 22.93 2.56
N GLY A 118 -16.40 24.15 2.98
CA GLY A 118 -15.25 24.42 3.84
C GLY A 118 -15.37 23.79 5.23
N LEU A 119 -16.55 23.81 5.82
CA LEU A 119 -16.84 23.16 7.10
C LEU A 119 -16.65 21.64 7.00
N ILE A 120 -17.16 21.01 5.95
CA ILE A 120 -16.98 19.58 5.71
C ILE A 120 -15.49 19.23 5.61
N ARG A 121 -14.71 19.99 4.81
CA ARG A 121 -13.26 19.77 4.67
C ARG A 121 -12.50 19.97 5.98
N LEU A 122 -12.86 21.01 6.75
CA LEU A 122 -12.30 21.27 8.07
C LEU A 122 -12.57 20.09 9.00
N LEU A 123 -13.82 19.61 9.08
CA LEU A 123 -14.19 18.45 9.89
C LEU A 123 -13.44 17.19 9.47
N MET A 124 -13.26 16.94 8.17
CA MET A 124 -12.48 15.81 7.68
C MET A 124 -11.00 15.89 8.08
N GLY A 125 -10.39 17.08 7.98
CA GLY A 125 -9.01 17.29 8.44
C GLY A 125 -8.87 17.12 9.95
N LEU A 126 -9.84 17.66 10.69
CA LEU A 126 -9.98 17.50 12.14
C LEU A 126 -10.39 16.10 12.58
N ALA A 127 -10.77 15.19 11.66
CA ALA A 127 -11.01 13.76 11.88
C ALA A 127 -9.85 12.88 11.39
N ARG A 128 -8.75 13.48 10.92
CA ARG A 128 -7.57 12.82 10.33
C ARG A 128 -7.86 11.90 9.14
N LEU A 129 -8.86 12.24 8.33
CA LEU A 129 -9.19 11.50 7.12
C LEU A 129 -8.17 11.69 5.98
N GLY A 130 -7.12 12.49 6.21
CA GLY A 130 -5.98 12.62 5.29
C GLY A 130 -5.17 11.33 5.13
N ILE A 131 -5.39 10.28 5.93
CA ILE A 131 -4.76 8.97 5.69
C ILE A 131 -5.14 8.37 4.33
N LEU A 132 -6.35 8.68 3.83
CA LEU A 132 -6.84 8.19 2.54
C LEU A 132 -5.98 8.66 1.36
N VAL A 133 -5.24 9.75 1.56
CA VAL A 133 -4.32 10.33 0.58
C VAL A 133 -3.06 9.48 0.40
N ASN A 134 -2.69 8.64 1.38
CA ASN A 134 -1.53 7.75 1.28
C ASN A 134 -1.68 6.65 0.22
N PHE A 135 -2.90 6.41 -0.27
CA PHE A 135 -3.17 5.44 -1.32
C PHE A 135 -2.93 5.99 -2.73
N VAL A 136 -2.55 7.26 -2.87
CA VAL A 136 -2.06 7.83 -4.13
C VAL A 136 -0.60 7.41 -4.33
N SER A 137 -0.37 6.40 -5.16
CA SER A 137 0.98 5.94 -5.51
C SER A 137 1.71 6.91 -6.45
N ASP A 138 3.03 6.80 -6.51
CA ASP A 138 3.87 7.60 -7.42
C ASP A 138 3.47 7.39 -8.89
N SER A 139 3.06 6.17 -9.25
CA SER A 139 2.54 5.81 -10.58
C SER A 139 1.32 6.64 -10.96
N VAL A 140 0.37 6.80 -10.02
CA VAL A 140 -0.82 7.64 -10.19
C VAL A 140 -0.42 9.11 -10.32
N ALA A 141 0.44 9.60 -9.42
CA ALA A 141 0.86 11.00 -9.42
C ALA A 141 1.55 11.37 -10.75
N VAL A 142 2.52 10.58 -11.21
CA VAL A 142 3.25 10.83 -12.47
C VAL A 142 2.35 10.73 -13.70
N GLY A 143 1.44 9.75 -13.75
CA GLY A 143 0.46 9.63 -14.84
C GLY A 143 -0.48 10.83 -14.89
N PHE A 144 -0.99 11.25 -13.72
CA PHE A 144 -1.85 12.41 -13.57
C PHE A 144 -1.15 13.72 -13.96
N THR A 145 0.09 13.95 -13.51
CA THR A 145 0.82 15.19 -13.84
C THR A 145 1.11 15.32 -15.33
N ALA A 146 1.52 14.23 -15.97
CA ALA A 146 1.78 14.20 -17.40
C ALA A 146 0.49 14.46 -18.20
N GLY A 147 -0.63 13.85 -17.80
CA GLY A 147 -1.92 14.04 -18.43
C GLY A 147 -2.44 15.47 -18.27
N ALA A 148 -2.36 16.02 -17.05
CA ALA A 148 -2.75 17.40 -16.77
C ALA A 148 -1.90 18.38 -17.56
N GLY A 149 -0.57 18.21 -17.60
CA GLY A 149 0.34 19.04 -18.40
C GLY A 149 -0.05 19.07 -19.88
N LEU A 150 -0.32 17.91 -20.48
CA LEU A 150 -0.75 17.84 -21.88
C LEU A 150 -2.12 18.49 -22.12
N LEU A 151 -3.08 18.26 -21.22
CA LEU A 151 -4.40 18.89 -21.30
C LEU A 151 -4.32 20.42 -21.22
N ILE A 152 -3.51 20.93 -20.29
CA ILE A 152 -3.31 22.37 -20.12
C ILE A 152 -2.68 22.98 -21.38
N MET A 153 -1.67 22.32 -21.95
CA MET A 153 -1.04 22.75 -23.21
C MET A 153 -2.05 22.80 -24.35
N ALA A 154 -2.87 21.76 -24.53
CA ALA A 154 -3.90 21.73 -25.57
C ALA A 154 -4.87 22.91 -25.40
N ASN A 155 -5.32 23.19 -24.17
CA ASN A 155 -6.24 24.29 -23.89
C ASN A 155 -5.64 25.69 -24.09
N GLN A 156 -4.32 25.84 -24.29
CA GLN A 156 -3.70 27.12 -24.65
C GLN A 156 -3.76 27.41 -26.16
N ILE A 157 -4.05 26.41 -27.01
CA ILE A 157 -4.09 26.57 -28.47
C ILE A 157 -5.14 27.60 -28.89
N GLY A 158 -6.35 27.51 -28.36
CA GLY A 158 -7.45 28.43 -28.68
C GLY A 158 -7.11 29.90 -28.39
N PRO A 159 -6.73 30.26 -27.15
CA PRO A 159 -6.31 31.62 -26.80
C PRO A 159 -5.11 32.14 -27.61
N MET A 160 -4.12 31.29 -27.93
CA MET A 160 -2.97 31.69 -28.76
C MET A 160 -3.37 31.99 -30.21
N LEU A 161 -4.28 31.21 -30.80
CA LEU A 161 -4.75 31.40 -32.17
C LEU A 161 -5.92 32.40 -32.28
N ARG A 162 -6.45 32.87 -31.15
CA ARG A 162 -7.69 33.67 -31.03
C ARG A 162 -8.93 32.93 -31.57
N LEU A 163 -8.94 31.60 -31.49
CA LEU A 163 -10.06 30.78 -31.92
C LEU A 163 -11.06 30.59 -30.77
N SER A 164 -12.35 30.57 -31.09
CA SER A 164 -13.43 30.30 -30.13
C SER A 164 -13.67 28.80 -30.06
N ILE A 165 -12.82 28.08 -29.33
CA ILE A 165 -12.94 26.65 -29.09
C ILE A 165 -13.50 26.42 -27.68
N PRO A 166 -14.58 25.65 -27.51
CA PRO A 166 -15.11 25.32 -26.19
C PRO A 166 -14.06 24.62 -25.31
N VAL A 167 -13.88 25.11 -24.08
CA VAL A 167 -12.93 24.55 -23.10
C VAL A 167 -13.34 23.15 -22.61
N THR A 168 -14.57 22.71 -22.93
CA THR A 168 -15.12 21.41 -22.56
C THR A 168 -14.63 20.26 -23.45
N GLU A 169 -14.00 20.55 -24.59
CA GLU A 169 -13.46 19.51 -25.44
C GLU A 169 -12.14 18.96 -24.87
N GLY A 170 -11.97 17.63 -24.96
CA GLY A 170 -10.69 17.01 -24.65
C GLY A 170 -9.57 17.48 -25.59
N PRO A 171 -8.30 17.14 -25.33
CA PRO A 171 -7.15 17.61 -26.10
C PRO A 171 -7.29 17.36 -27.60
N LEU A 172 -7.86 16.21 -27.98
CA LEU A 172 -8.11 15.86 -29.38
C LEU A 172 -9.14 16.77 -30.03
N GLY A 173 -10.23 17.09 -29.34
CA GLY A 173 -11.26 18.01 -29.84
C GLY A 173 -10.70 19.42 -30.05
N VAL A 174 -9.87 19.90 -29.11
CA VAL A 174 -9.20 21.21 -29.26
C VAL A 174 -8.29 21.24 -30.49
N VAL A 175 -7.51 20.19 -30.73
CA VAL A 175 -6.66 20.12 -31.92
C VAL A 175 -7.49 20.04 -33.21
N ILE A 176 -8.53 19.20 -33.25
CA ILE A 176 -9.41 19.07 -34.40
C ILE A 176 -10.14 20.39 -34.69
N GLY A 177 -10.65 21.07 -33.65
CA GLY A 177 -11.30 22.37 -33.74
C GLY A 177 -10.36 23.48 -34.19
N ALA A 178 -9.08 23.43 -33.79
CA ALA A 178 -8.06 24.34 -34.30
C ALA A 178 -7.74 24.10 -35.78
N LEU A 179 -7.64 22.83 -36.19
CA LEU A 179 -7.39 22.44 -37.58
C LEU A 179 -8.56 22.79 -38.51
N SER A 180 -9.80 22.70 -38.03
CA SER A 180 -10.98 23.06 -38.82
C SER A 180 -11.16 24.57 -39.02
N GLN A 181 -10.49 25.40 -38.20
CA GLN A 181 -10.57 26.86 -38.24
C GLN A 181 -9.23 27.52 -38.62
N LEU A 182 -8.38 26.84 -39.40
CA LEU A 182 -7.06 27.35 -39.80
C LEU A 182 -7.11 28.72 -40.51
N GLU A 183 -8.17 28.98 -41.28
CA GLU A 183 -8.36 30.27 -41.96
C GLU A 183 -8.70 31.42 -41.01
N ALA A 184 -9.24 31.13 -39.82
CA ALA A 184 -9.62 32.12 -38.82
C ALA A 184 -8.48 32.46 -37.83
N VAL A 185 -7.27 31.94 -38.08
CA VAL A 185 -6.11 32.14 -37.20
C VAL A 185 -5.68 33.59 -37.20
N HIS A 186 -5.61 34.17 -36.00
CA HIS A 186 -5.13 35.54 -35.82
C HIS A 186 -3.61 35.57 -35.65
N VAL A 187 -2.89 35.83 -36.74
CA VAL A 187 -1.41 35.81 -36.78
C VAL A 187 -0.75 36.67 -35.70
N PRO A 188 -1.18 37.92 -35.41
CA PRO A 188 -0.57 38.72 -34.34
C PRO A 188 -0.65 38.06 -32.96
N SER A 189 -1.78 37.41 -32.64
CA SER A 189 -1.94 36.68 -31.37
C SER A 189 -1.01 35.49 -31.30
N LEU A 190 -0.90 34.72 -32.39
CA LEU A 190 0.00 33.57 -32.47
C LEU A 190 1.45 33.99 -32.26
N VAL A 191 1.89 35.06 -32.93
CA VAL A 191 3.25 35.61 -32.79
C VAL A 191 3.52 36.03 -31.35
N LEU A 192 2.60 36.71 -30.67
CA LEU A 192 2.76 37.09 -29.27
C LEU A 192 2.89 35.87 -28.35
N GLY A 193 2.06 34.85 -28.54
CA GLY A 193 2.13 33.62 -27.75
C GLY A 193 3.45 32.86 -27.96
N VAL A 194 3.87 32.70 -29.22
CA VAL A 194 5.14 32.04 -29.58
C VAL A 194 6.35 32.85 -29.09
N ALA A 195 6.32 34.17 -29.22
CA ALA A 195 7.37 35.06 -28.71
C ALA A 195 7.48 34.97 -27.18
N THR A 196 6.34 34.86 -26.48
CA THR A 196 6.31 34.64 -25.03
C THR A 196 6.96 33.31 -24.66
N ILE A 197 6.60 32.22 -25.36
CA ILE A 197 7.23 30.89 -25.17
C ILE A 197 8.74 30.97 -25.40
N GLY A 198 9.16 31.56 -26.52
CA GLY A 198 10.57 31.73 -26.86
C GLY A 198 11.32 32.49 -25.76
N LEU A 199 10.80 33.66 -25.36
CA LEU A 199 11.43 34.47 -24.33
C LEU A 199 11.56 33.71 -23.01
N ILE A 200 10.51 33.00 -22.57
CA ILE A 200 10.56 32.21 -21.32
C ILE A 200 11.59 31.09 -21.40
N ILE A 201 11.73 30.41 -22.55
CA ILE A 201 12.71 29.32 -22.72
C ILE A 201 14.16 29.85 -22.79
N PHE A 202 14.38 31.01 -23.41
CA PHE A 202 15.71 31.60 -23.55
C PHE A 202 16.17 32.38 -22.32
N TRP A 203 15.25 32.98 -21.56
CA TRP A 203 15.56 33.85 -20.43
C TRP A 203 16.46 33.23 -19.34
N PRO A 204 16.31 31.95 -18.95
CA PRO A 204 17.19 31.31 -17.96
C PRO A 204 18.67 31.25 -18.35
N ARG A 205 19.02 31.50 -19.62
CA ARG A 205 20.41 31.65 -20.08
C ARG A 205 20.98 33.03 -19.78
N VAL A 206 20.13 34.05 -19.64
CA VAL A 206 20.53 35.43 -19.31
C VAL A 206 20.65 35.57 -17.79
N THR A 207 19.60 35.19 -17.06
CA THR A 207 19.60 35.21 -15.59
C THR A 207 18.63 34.18 -15.02
N ARG A 208 18.98 33.64 -13.85
CA ARG A 208 18.09 32.76 -13.06
C ARG A 208 17.44 33.49 -11.87
N VAL A 209 17.74 34.78 -11.72
CA VAL A 209 17.33 35.57 -10.56
C VAL A 209 15.90 36.09 -10.69
N VAL A 210 15.46 36.40 -11.91
CA VAL A 210 14.10 36.89 -12.20
C VAL A 210 13.33 35.77 -12.90
N PRO A 211 12.10 35.43 -12.44
CA PRO A 211 11.29 34.40 -13.08
C PRO A 211 11.08 34.67 -14.57
N ALA A 212 11.40 33.68 -15.40
CA ALA A 212 11.29 33.80 -16.85
C ALA A 212 9.85 34.12 -17.30
N VAL A 213 8.86 33.56 -16.61
CA VAL A 213 7.43 33.82 -16.88
C VAL A 213 7.08 35.29 -16.65
N LEU A 214 7.56 35.89 -15.55
CA LEU A 214 7.31 37.31 -15.26
C LEU A 214 7.85 38.21 -16.37
N VAL A 215 9.09 37.95 -16.81
CA VAL A 215 9.72 38.71 -17.89
C VAL A 215 9.03 38.46 -19.23
N GLY A 216 8.69 37.21 -19.52
CA GLY A 216 7.92 36.82 -20.71
C GLY A 216 6.62 37.60 -20.82
N VAL A 217 5.82 37.60 -19.76
CA VAL A 217 4.54 38.31 -19.78
C VAL A 217 4.73 39.82 -19.85
N THR A 218 5.56 40.40 -18.99
CA THR A 218 5.73 41.86 -18.93
C THR A 218 6.36 42.44 -20.21
N ALA A 219 7.44 41.85 -20.72
CA ALA A 219 8.13 42.37 -21.90
C ALA A 219 7.29 42.22 -23.18
N ILE A 220 6.62 41.07 -23.36
CA ILE A 220 5.79 40.86 -24.55
C ILE A 220 4.50 41.67 -24.48
N SER A 221 3.85 41.79 -23.32
CA SER A 221 2.71 42.70 -23.14
C SER A 221 3.09 44.15 -23.40
N LEU A 222 4.25 44.61 -22.94
CA LEU A 222 4.74 45.96 -23.22
C LEU A 222 4.95 46.16 -24.74
N SER A 223 5.54 45.18 -25.42
CA SER A 223 5.71 45.26 -26.88
C SER A 223 4.39 45.33 -27.62
N ALA A 224 3.37 44.57 -27.19
CA ALA A 224 2.03 44.61 -27.77
C ALA A 224 1.34 45.96 -27.57
N TRP A 225 1.52 46.58 -26.40
CA TRP A 225 1.01 47.92 -26.09
C TRP A 225 1.68 49.00 -26.93
N VAL A 226 3.02 49.02 -27.02
CA VAL A 226 3.78 49.98 -27.83
C VAL A 226 3.42 49.89 -29.32
N LEU A 227 3.21 48.68 -29.83
CA LEU A 227 2.82 48.43 -31.21
C LEU A 227 1.31 48.60 -31.47
N GLN A 228 0.53 49.00 -30.46
CA GLN A 228 -0.92 49.19 -30.54
C GLN A 228 -1.67 47.98 -31.13
N LEU A 229 -1.25 46.76 -30.78
CA LEU A 229 -1.80 45.53 -31.35
C LEU A 229 -3.26 45.27 -30.94
N GLU A 230 -3.78 45.98 -29.93
CA GLU A 230 -5.21 46.02 -29.63
C GLU A 230 -6.02 46.50 -30.84
N GLY A 231 -5.56 47.55 -31.52
CA GLY A 231 -6.18 48.07 -32.74
C GLY A 231 -6.12 47.08 -33.91
N GLN A 232 -5.24 46.11 -33.85
CA GLN A 232 -5.16 45.00 -34.82
C GLN A 232 -6.03 43.80 -34.42
N GLY A 233 -6.80 43.90 -33.33
CA GLY A 233 -7.73 42.87 -32.87
C GLY A 233 -7.16 41.89 -31.84
N VAL A 234 -5.97 42.12 -31.28
CA VAL A 234 -5.48 41.28 -30.18
C VAL A 234 -6.41 41.40 -28.97
N ARG A 235 -6.90 40.26 -28.45
CA ARG A 235 -7.76 40.23 -27.26
C ARG A 235 -6.96 40.48 -26.00
N LEU A 236 -7.32 41.53 -25.28
CA LEU A 236 -6.74 41.91 -24.00
C LEU A 236 -7.58 41.37 -22.84
N LEU A 237 -7.04 41.45 -21.63
CA LEU A 237 -7.74 41.07 -20.40
C LEU A 237 -8.94 41.97 -20.11
N GLY A 238 -8.81 43.28 -20.37
CA GLY A 238 -9.87 44.26 -20.13
C GLY A 238 -9.88 44.81 -18.69
N THR A 239 -10.87 45.67 -18.40
CA THR A 239 -10.96 46.37 -17.11
C THR A 239 -11.23 45.41 -15.96
N LEU A 240 -10.50 45.59 -14.85
CA LEU A 240 -10.69 44.79 -13.64
C LEU A 240 -11.77 45.41 -12.75
N PRO A 241 -12.69 44.60 -12.20
CA PRO A 241 -13.60 45.07 -11.18
C PRO A 241 -12.85 45.61 -9.96
N GLN A 242 -13.17 46.82 -9.52
CA GLN A 242 -12.58 47.45 -8.34
C GLN A 242 -13.44 47.19 -7.09
N GLY A 243 -12.80 46.90 -5.96
CA GLY A 243 -13.49 46.74 -4.68
C GLY A 243 -12.68 45.93 -3.68
N LEU A 244 -12.86 46.24 -2.39
CA LEU A 244 -12.40 45.39 -1.30
C LEU A 244 -13.45 44.29 -1.05
N PRO A 245 -13.04 43.07 -0.67
CA PRO A 245 -13.98 41.99 -0.36
C PRO A 245 -14.86 42.39 0.84
N PRO A 246 -16.20 42.47 0.66
CA PRO A 246 -17.09 42.86 1.75
C PRO A 246 -17.32 41.69 2.71
N PHE A 247 -17.50 41.98 3.99
CA PHE A 247 -18.00 40.98 4.94
C PHE A 247 -19.49 40.75 4.66
N THR A 248 -19.83 39.53 4.24
CA THR A 248 -21.15 39.17 3.72
C THR A 248 -21.98 38.47 4.80
N SER A 249 -23.20 38.96 5.04
CA SER A 249 -24.17 38.34 5.95
C SER A 249 -24.84 37.13 5.29
N LEU A 250 -24.25 35.95 5.46
CA LEU A 250 -24.77 34.70 4.90
C LEU A 250 -25.98 34.16 5.70
N PRO A 251 -26.93 33.48 5.06
CA PRO A 251 -28.10 32.87 5.72
C PRO A 251 -27.75 31.58 6.48
N LEU A 252 -26.90 31.69 7.50
CA LEU A 252 -26.35 30.55 8.27
C LEU A 252 -27.39 29.77 9.09
N PHE A 253 -28.56 30.36 9.32
CA PHE A 253 -29.64 29.77 10.13
C PHE A 253 -30.81 29.26 9.28
N ASP A 254 -30.74 29.39 7.95
CA ASP A 254 -31.74 28.82 7.06
C ASP A 254 -31.50 27.32 6.87
N LEU A 255 -32.06 26.52 7.78
CA LEU A 255 -31.95 25.06 7.76
C LEU A 255 -32.53 24.44 6.47
N SER A 256 -33.50 25.10 5.84
CA SER A 256 -34.12 24.62 4.60
C SER A 256 -33.13 24.75 3.44
N LEU A 257 -32.48 25.91 3.31
CA LEU A 257 -31.46 26.15 2.30
C LEU A 257 -30.22 25.28 2.55
N ILE A 258 -29.78 25.15 3.80
CA ILE A 258 -28.68 24.26 4.16
C ILE A 258 -28.99 22.81 3.74
N GLY A 259 -30.21 22.33 3.99
CA GLY A 259 -30.65 21.00 3.56
C GLY A 259 -30.59 20.81 2.05
N GLN A 260 -31.00 21.81 1.27
CA GLN A 260 -30.92 21.78 -0.20
C GLN A 260 -29.48 21.79 -0.71
N LEU A 261 -28.59 22.54 -0.06
CA LEU A 261 -27.19 22.68 -0.47
C LEU A 261 -26.29 21.56 0.07
N ALA A 262 -26.71 20.80 1.07
CA ALA A 262 -25.85 19.84 1.78
C ALA A 262 -25.19 18.81 0.85
N ASN A 263 -25.95 18.21 -0.07
CA ASN A 263 -25.41 17.23 -1.02
C ASN A 263 -24.41 17.86 -1.99
N GLY A 264 -24.72 19.07 -2.48
CA GLY A 264 -23.81 19.82 -3.34
C GLY A 264 -22.54 20.26 -2.62
N ALA A 265 -22.65 20.70 -1.37
CA ALA A 265 -21.54 21.07 -0.51
C ALA A 265 -20.63 19.87 -0.24
N LEU A 266 -21.19 18.70 0.02
CA LEU A 266 -20.44 17.44 0.19
C LEU A 266 -19.70 17.06 -1.09
N ALA A 267 -20.37 17.15 -2.25
CA ALA A 267 -19.73 16.88 -3.54
C ALA A 267 -18.55 17.82 -3.80
N ILE A 268 -18.75 19.13 -3.65
CA ILE A 268 -17.67 20.13 -3.79
C ILE A 268 -16.56 19.85 -2.78
N ALA A 269 -16.90 19.57 -1.52
CA ALA A 269 -15.92 19.30 -0.47
C ALA A 269 -15.00 18.14 -0.84
N LEU A 270 -15.58 16.98 -1.20
CA LEU A 270 -14.85 15.77 -1.57
C LEU A 270 -14.02 15.96 -2.83
N ILE A 271 -14.63 16.48 -3.89
CA ILE A 271 -13.96 16.68 -5.19
C ILE A 271 -12.77 17.64 -5.04
N GLY A 272 -12.96 18.77 -4.36
CA GLY A 272 -11.88 19.73 -4.19
C GLY A 272 -10.78 19.28 -3.23
N LEU A 273 -11.07 18.38 -2.27
CA LEU A 273 -10.01 17.74 -1.47
C LEU A 273 -9.18 16.79 -2.31
N VAL A 274 -9.83 15.96 -3.13
CA VAL A 274 -9.14 15.06 -4.07
C VAL A 274 -8.24 15.87 -5.00
N GLU A 275 -8.75 16.97 -5.56
CA GLU A 275 -7.99 17.89 -6.42
C GLU A 275 -6.81 18.54 -5.66
N ALA A 276 -7.05 19.13 -4.49
CA ALA A 276 -6.01 19.78 -3.69
C ALA A 276 -4.87 18.82 -3.32
N VAL A 277 -5.22 17.61 -2.89
CA VAL A 277 -4.28 16.55 -2.56
C VAL A 277 -3.48 16.11 -3.77
N ALA A 278 -4.16 15.85 -4.89
CA ALA A 278 -3.56 15.42 -6.14
C ALA A 278 -2.45 16.39 -6.54
N ILE A 279 -2.80 17.68 -6.58
CA ILE A 279 -1.91 18.76 -6.96
C ILE A 279 -0.78 18.91 -5.94
N ALA A 280 -1.09 18.87 -4.64
CA ALA A 280 -0.08 18.99 -3.60
C ALA A 280 0.98 17.89 -3.73
N ARG A 281 0.56 16.62 -3.86
CA ARG A 281 1.46 15.46 -4.03
C ARG A 281 2.26 15.55 -5.32
N ALA A 282 1.59 15.90 -6.42
CA ALA A 282 2.22 16.12 -7.70
C ALA A 282 3.34 17.16 -7.63
N VAL A 283 3.09 18.32 -7.01
CA VAL A 283 4.13 19.37 -6.88
C VAL A 283 5.18 18.96 -5.85
N ALA A 284 4.79 18.24 -4.78
CA ALA A 284 5.71 17.76 -3.77
C ALA A 284 6.69 16.69 -4.27
N SER A 285 6.33 15.90 -5.27
CA SER A 285 7.28 14.95 -5.89
C SER A 285 8.45 15.68 -6.58
N HIS A 286 8.19 16.90 -7.10
CA HIS A 286 9.23 17.76 -7.67
C HIS A 286 9.99 18.55 -6.60
N SER A 287 9.29 19.19 -5.66
CA SER A 287 9.92 20.05 -4.64
C SER A 287 10.53 19.29 -3.46
N ARG A 288 10.22 18.00 -3.32
CA ARG A 288 10.60 17.13 -2.19
C ARG A 288 10.12 17.63 -0.82
N GLN A 289 9.06 18.45 -0.79
CA GLN A 289 8.43 18.87 0.47
C GLN A 289 7.71 17.70 1.15
N ARG A 290 7.60 17.76 2.47
CA ARG A 290 6.74 16.85 3.24
C ARG A 290 5.34 17.46 3.36
N LEU A 291 4.33 16.66 3.08
CA LEU A 291 2.93 17.07 3.17
C LEU A 291 2.25 16.39 4.36
N ASP A 292 1.59 17.18 5.19
CA ASP A 292 0.56 16.69 6.12
C ASP A 292 -0.81 16.90 5.48
N SER A 293 -1.41 15.81 5.01
CA SER A 293 -2.71 15.84 4.34
C SER A 293 -3.83 16.36 5.25
N ASN A 294 -3.76 16.13 6.56
CA ASN A 294 -4.79 16.62 7.48
C ASN A 294 -4.71 18.12 7.65
N GLN A 295 -3.49 18.66 7.75
CA GLN A 295 -3.25 20.09 7.77
C GLN A 295 -3.70 20.74 6.45
N GLU A 296 -3.48 20.07 5.32
CA GLU A 296 -3.96 20.57 4.03
C GLU A 296 -5.50 20.63 3.98
N PHE A 297 -6.21 19.63 4.53
CA PHE A 297 -7.68 19.65 4.60
C PHE A 297 -8.20 20.81 5.45
N VAL A 298 -7.53 21.07 6.58
CA VAL A 298 -7.82 22.23 7.44
C VAL A 298 -7.60 23.53 6.66
N GLY A 299 -6.48 23.68 5.96
CA GLY A 299 -6.18 24.85 5.13
C GLY A 299 -7.24 25.11 4.06
N GLN A 300 -7.60 24.08 3.28
CA GLN A 300 -8.64 24.20 2.25
C GLN A 300 -10.03 24.49 2.85
N GLY A 301 -10.33 23.91 4.02
CA GLY A 301 -11.58 24.14 4.73
C GLY A 301 -11.73 25.59 5.19
N ILE A 302 -10.73 26.11 5.91
CA ILE A 302 -10.72 27.49 6.39
C ILE A 302 -10.69 28.47 5.20
N ALA A 303 -9.96 28.16 4.12
CA ALA A 303 -9.94 29.00 2.92
C ALA A 303 -11.33 29.15 2.27
N ASN A 304 -12.12 28.08 2.24
CA ASN A 304 -13.49 28.13 1.71
C ASN A 304 -14.46 28.86 2.63
N ILE A 305 -14.36 28.63 3.95
CA ILE A 305 -15.14 29.36 4.94
C ILE A 305 -14.87 30.86 4.82
N ALA A 306 -13.59 31.25 4.81
CA ALA A 306 -13.20 32.63 4.65
C ALA A 306 -13.67 33.20 3.32
N ALA A 307 -13.47 32.50 2.20
CA ALA A 307 -13.94 32.97 0.89
C ALA A 307 -15.45 33.28 0.91
N GLY A 308 -16.29 32.40 1.47
CA GLY A 308 -17.73 32.63 1.57
C GLY A 308 -18.10 33.87 2.39
N PHE A 309 -17.48 34.09 3.56
CA PHE A 309 -17.74 35.27 4.39
C PHE A 309 -17.25 36.58 3.79
N PHE A 310 -16.28 36.52 2.87
CA PHE A 310 -15.69 37.70 2.22
C PHE A 310 -16.19 37.90 0.78
N GLY A 311 -17.43 37.47 0.50
CA GLY A 311 -18.11 37.70 -0.79
C GLY A 311 -17.55 36.87 -1.95
N GLY A 312 -16.85 35.78 -1.65
CA GLY A 312 -16.37 34.81 -2.63
C GLY A 312 -17.32 33.63 -2.82
N HIS A 313 -16.83 32.62 -3.53
CA HIS A 313 -17.55 31.40 -3.88
C HIS A 313 -16.69 30.16 -3.60
N PRO A 314 -17.22 28.93 -3.77
CA PRO A 314 -16.47 27.72 -3.48
C PRO A 314 -15.16 27.67 -4.28
N CYS A 315 -14.09 27.27 -3.59
CA CYS A 315 -12.74 27.32 -4.12
C CYS A 315 -11.99 26.00 -3.89
N SER A 316 -10.93 25.80 -4.67
CA SER A 316 -10.09 24.61 -4.65
C SER A 316 -8.64 25.01 -4.97
N SER A 317 -7.77 24.03 -5.16
CA SER A 317 -6.38 24.29 -5.57
C SER A 317 -6.23 24.21 -7.08
N SER A 318 -5.32 25.01 -7.64
CA SER A 318 -5.03 24.99 -9.08
C SER A 318 -3.65 24.42 -9.37
N PHE A 319 -3.61 23.45 -10.29
CA PHE A 319 -2.38 22.83 -10.75
C PHE A 319 -1.44 23.84 -11.41
N ASN A 320 -1.94 24.64 -12.36
CA ASN A 320 -1.18 25.67 -13.07
C ASN A 320 -0.51 26.66 -12.12
N ARG A 321 -1.28 27.19 -11.17
CA ARG A 321 -0.79 28.18 -10.21
C ARG A 321 0.25 27.58 -9.26
N SER A 322 0.03 26.34 -8.82
CA SER A 322 0.95 25.66 -7.91
C SER A 322 2.27 25.26 -8.59
N ALA A 323 2.19 24.81 -9.85
CA ALA A 323 3.35 24.53 -10.68
C ALA A 323 4.18 25.79 -10.94
N LEU A 324 3.52 26.89 -11.27
CA LEU A 324 4.15 28.17 -11.51
C LEU A 324 4.79 28.74 -10.24
N SER A 325 4.16 28.54 -9.08
CA SER A 325 4.74 28.90 -7.77
C SER A 325 6.10 28.20 -7.56
N TYR A 326 6.15 26.89 -7.79
CA TYR A 326 7.39 26.11 -7.71
C TYR A 326 8.44 26.54 -8.75
N GLN A 327 8.05 26.68 -10.02
CA GLN A 327 8.96 27.04 -11.13
C GLN A 327 9.52 28.45 -11.02
N SER A 328 8.76 29.37 -10.41
CA SER A 328 9.21 30.74 -10.13
C SER A 328 10.16 30.82 -8.94
N GLY A 329 10.48 29.68 -8.31
CA GLY A 329 11.39 29.60 -7.17
C GLY A 329 10.73 29.87 -5.83
N GLY A 330 9.39 29.83 -5.72
CA GLY A 330 8.71 29.96 -4.44
C GLY A 330 9.25 28.92 -3.45
N MET A 331 9.60 29.35 -2.24
CA MET A 331 10.24 28.51 -1.22
C MET A 331 9.27 28.15 -0.10
N THR A 332 8.33 29.03 0.22
CA THR A 332 7.37 28.83 1.31
C THR A 332 5.94 29.10 0.87
N ALA A 333 4.98 28.69 1.69
CA ALA A 333 3.56 28.95 1.46
C ALA A 333 3.24 30.46 1.36
N LEU A 334 4.04 31.34 1.96
CA LEU A 334 3.82 32.79 1.86
C LEU A 334 3.92 33.32 0.43
N GLY A 335 4.64 32.65 -0.48
CA GLY A 335 4.60 32.99 -1.91
C GLY A 335 3.18 32.95 -2.49
N ASN A 336 2.36 31.97 -2.06
CA ASN A 336 0.97 31.89 -2.47
C ASN A 336 0.09 32.95 -1.79
N ALA A 337 0.38 33.30 -0.53
CA ALA A 337 -0.30 34.42 0.12
C ALA A 337 -0.03 35.75 -0.61
N PHE A 338 1.22 36.00 -1.00
CA PHE A 338 1.58 37.17 -1.81
C PHE A 338 0.89 37.20 -3.16
N SER A 339 0.60 36.05 -3.78
CA SER A 339 -0.19 36.02 -5.02
C SER A 339 -1.61 36.56 -4.83
N GLY A 340 -2.27 36.24 -3.71
CA GLY A 340 -3.57 36.79 -3.37
C GLY A 340 -3.50 38.29 -3.11
N VAL A 341 -2.50 38.73 -2.32
CA VAL A 341 -2.28 40.16 -2.07
C VAL A 341 -2.02 40.92 -3.37
N PHE A 342 -1.21 40.36 -4.27
CA PHE A 342 -0.97 40.94 -5.58
C PHE A 342 -2.26 41.08 -6.38
N VAL A 343 -3.12 40.05 -6.42
CA VAL A 343 -4.44 40.12 -7.08
C VAL A 343 -5.27 41.30 -6.56
N LEU A 344 -5.31 41.48 -5.24
CA LEU A 344 -6.05 42.58 -4.62
C LEU A 344 -5.46 43.95 -4.99
N VAL A 345 -4.14 44.11 -4.85
CA VAL A 345 -3.44 45.36 -5.21
C VAL A 345 -3.59 45.65 -6.71
N ALA A 346 -3.50 44.62 -7.54
CA ALA A 346 -3.65 44.69 -8.97
C ALA A 346 -5.04 45.20 -9.37
N ALA A 347 -6.09 44.64 -8.77
CA ALA A 347 -7.47 45.07 -9.03
C ALA A 347 -7.73 46.51 -8.59
N LEU A 348 -7.15 46.96 -7.47
CA LEU A 348 -7.41 48.29 -6.93
C LEU A 348 -6.57 49.40 -7.57
N VAL A 349 -5.32 49.13 -7.91
CA VAL A 349 -4.34 50.17 -8.32
C VAL A 349 -3.86 49.98 -9.75
N LEU A 350 -3.75 48.74 -10.23
CA LEU A 350 -3.11 48.43 -11.52
C LEU A 350 -4.12 47.97 -12.59
N SER A 351 -5.42 48.21 -12.40
CA SER A 351 -6.48 47.77 -13.31
C SER A 351 -6.21 48.18 -14.75
N ASP A 352 -5.86 49.44 -14.98
CA ASP A 352 -5.64 49.98 -16.33
C ASP A 352 -4.41 49.37 -17.02
N VAL A 353 -3.36 49.07 -16.25
CA VAL A 353 -2.13 48.48 -16.77
C VAL A 353 -2.30 46.98 -17.02
N ILE A 354 -2.90 46.27 -16.07
CA ILE A 354 -3.07 44.81 -16.16
C ILE A 354 -4.16 44.45 -17.18
N GLY A 355 -5.16 45.30 -17.36
CA GLY A 355 -6.16 45.14 -18.41
C GLY A 355 -5.58 45.13 -19.82
N GLN A 356 -4.38 45.71 -20.00
CA GLN A 356 -3.66 45.76 -21.28
C GLN A 356 -2.87 44.48 -21.61
N ILE A 357 -2.93 43.45 -20.75
CA ILE A 357 -2.21 42.20 -21.00
C ILE A 357 -2.95 41.36 -22.06
N PRO A 358 -2.31 40.97 -23.17
CA PRO A 358 -2.92 40.09 -24.16
C PRO A 358 -3.15 38.68 -23.62
N LEU A 359 -4.32 38.09 -23.91
CA LEU A 359 -4.63 36.71 -23.52
C LEU A 359 -3.67 35.69 -24.15
N ALA A 360 -3.18 35.95 -25.36
CA ALA A 360 -2.23 35.09 -26.05
C ALA A 360 -0.86 34.99 -25.34
N VAL A 361 -0.44 36.07 -24.67
CA VAL A 361 0.79 36.10 -23.87
C VAL A 361 0.66 35.20 -22.65
N LEU A 362 -0.45 35.29 -21.94
CA LEU A 362 -0.76 34.42 -20.79
C LEU A 362 -0.84 32.95 -21.20
N ALA A 363 -1.45 32.67 -22.36
CA ALA A 363 -1.53 31.32 -22.91
C ALA A 363 -0.15 30.73 -23.24
N GLY A 364 0.74 31.53 -23.86
CA GLY A 364 2.13 31.14 -24.10
C GLY A 364 2.89 30.83 -22.80
N ALA A 365 2.72 31.66 -21.78
CA ALA A 365 3.31 31.42 -20.46
C ALA A 365 2.81 30.11 -19.82
N LEU A 366 1.50 29.88 -19.83
CA LEU A 366 0.88 28.66 -19.30
C LEU A 366 1.37 27.40 -20.05
N ALA A 367 1.51 27.46 -21.37
CA ALA A 367 2.00 26.35 -22.17
C ALA A 367 3.42 25.90 -21.74
N VAL A 368 4.34 26.84 -21.49
CA VAL A 368 5.69 26.50 -20.99
C VAL A 368 5.64 25.88 -19.61
N THR A 369 4.82 26.44 -18.71
CA THR A 369 4.71 25.93 -17.35
C THR A 369 4.20 24.49 -17.33
N ALA A 370 3.21 24.18 -18.17
CA ALA A 370 2.60 22.87 -18.31
C ALA A 370 3.57 21.83 -18.92
N TRP A 371 4.37 22.22 -19.90
CA TRP A 371 5.38 21.34 -20.50
C TRP A 371 6.39 20.82 -19.46
N SER A 372 6.87 21.70 -18.59
CA SER A 372 7.89 21.32 -17.58
C SER A 372 7.37 20.38 -16.48
N MET A 373 6.07 20.11 -16.44
CA MET A 373 5.45 19.16 -15.51
C MET A 373 5.54 17.71 -15.98
N ILE A 374 5.83 17.50 -17.26
CA ILE A 374 5.93 16.17 -17.86
C ILE A 374 7.31 15.57 -17.54
N ASP A 375 7.40 14.77 -16.48
CA ASP A 375 8.64 14.10 -16.09
C ASP A 375 8.85 12.77 -16.84
N LEU A 376 9.37 12.88 -18.06
CA LEU A 376 9.70 11.72 -18.91
C LEU A 376 10.71 10.77 -18.25
N ARG A 377 11.55 11.23 -17.32
CA ARG A 377 12.54 10.37 -16.64
C ARG A 377 11.83 9.45 -15.64
N SER A 378 10.92 10.00 -14.85
CA SER A 378 10.11 9.23 -13.90
C SER A 378 9.17 8.27 -14.62
N MET A 379 8.53 8.69 -15.71
CA MET A 379 7.72 7.81 -16.56
C MET A 379 8.53 6.62 -17.08
N LYS A 380 9.73 6.87 -17.61
CA LYS A 380 10.63 5.81 -18.10
C LYS A 380 11.11 4.87 -16.99
N ARG A 381 11.29 5.38 -15.76
CA ARG A 381 11.66 4.55 -14.59
C ARG A 381 10.51 3.62 -14.20
N ILE A 382 9.29 4.16 -14.11
CA ILE A 382 8.07 3.38 -13.79
C ILE A 382 7.85 2.30 -14.85
N TRP A 383 7.95 2.67 -16.13
CA TRP A 383 7.79 1.74 -17.26
C TRP A 383 8.75 0.55 -17.22
N ARG A 384 9.99 0.77 -16.73
CA ARG A 384 11.02 -0.28 -16.60
C ARG A 384 10.96 -1.05 -15.27
N GLY A 385 10.15 -0.60 -14.32
CA GLY A 385 10.08 -1.14 -12.96
C GLY A 385 9.16 -2.35 -12.87
N ALA A 386 7.90 -2.12 -12.52
CA ALA A 386 6.88 -3.16 -12.39
C ALA A 386 5.75 -2.95 -13.41
N PRO A 387 5.26 -4.01 -14.07
CA PRO A 387 4.21 -3.88 -15.08
C PRO A 387 2.91 -3.32 -14.50
N GLY A 388 2.56 -3.65 -13.25
CA GLY A 388 1.38 -3.10 -12.58
C GLY A 388 1.44 -1.58 -12.42
N ASP A 389 2.59 -1.06 -12.00
CA ASP A 389 2.81 0.39 -11.86
C ASP A 389 2.76 1.12 -13.20
N ALA A 390 3.33 0.52 -14.25
CA ALA A 390 3.27 1.07 -15.60
C ALA A 390 1.82 1.15 -16.13
N VAL A 391 1.01 0.11 -15.91
CA VAL A 391 -0.40 0.09 -16.30
C VAL A 391 -1.20 1.15 -15.54
N ILE A 392 -1.00 1.28 -14.23
CA ILE A 392 -1.66 2.32 -13.41
C ILE A 392 -1.31 3.72 -13.93
N MET A 393 -0.03 3.97 -14.22
CA MET A 393 0.43 5.25 -14.77
C MET A 393 -0.23 5.57 -16.12
N VAL A 394 -0.27 4.62 -17.04
CA VAL A 394 -0.88 4.80 -18.38
C VAL A 394 -2.37 5.05 -18.28
N ILE A 395 -3.09 4.27 -17.48
CA ILE A 395 -4.54 4.43 -17.33
C ILE A 395 -4.85 5.78 -16.68
N THR A 396 -4.09 6.17 -15.66
CA THR A 396 -4.26 7.50 -15.04
C THR A 396 -3.99 8.62 -16.04
N PHE A 397 -2.91 8.51 -16.84
CA PHE A 397 -2.60 9.46 -17.91
C PHE A 397 -3.74 9.58 -18.92
N LEU A 398 -4.23 8.47 -19.47
CA LEU A 398 -5.32 8.46 -20.45
C LEU A 398 -6.64 8.96 -19.84
N ALA A 399 -6.97 8.54 -18.62
CA ALA A 399 -8.15 9.01 -17.90
C ALA A 399 -8.11 10.53 -17.70
N THR A 400 -6.92 11.11 -17.44
CA THR A 400 -6.75 12.56 -17.27
C THR A 400 -7.02 13.36 -18.55
N LEU A 401 -6.85 12.74 -19.73
CA LEU A 401 -7.09 13.40 -21.01
C LEU A 401 -8.57 13.36 -21.44
N VAL A 402 -9.34 12.39 -20.94
CA VAL A 402 -10.72 12.13 -21.40
C VAL A 402 -11.76 12.44 -20.33
N LEU A 403 -11.41 12.31 -19.06
CA LEU A 403 -12.29 12.52 -17.91
C LEU A 403 -11.87 13.77 -17.13
N PRO A 404 -12.78 14.38 -16.35
CA PRO A 404 -12.40 15.41 -15.39
C PRO A 404 -11.30 14.94 -14.42
N LEU A 405 -10.38 15.84 -14.08
CA LEU A 405 -9.15 15.55 -13.33
C LEU A 405 -9.37 14.72 -12.05
N GLN A 406 -10.44 15.02 -11.30
CA GLN A 406 -10.78 14.32 -10.06
C GLN A 406 -11.11 12.83 -10.27
N PHE A 407 -11.75 12.47 -11.39
CA PHE A 407 -12.12 11.09 -11.67
C PHE A 407 -10.91 10.31 -12.16
N ALA A 408 -10.04 10.95 -12.93
CA ALA A 408 -8.79 10.33 -13.38
C ALA A 408 -7.91 9.89 -12.20
N ILE A 409 -7.74 10.75 -11.19
CA ILE A 409 -6.97 10.37 -10.00
C ILE A 409 -7.70 9.33 -9.14
N LEU A 410 -9.02 9.41 -8.99
CA LEU A 410 -9.79 8.42 -8.23
C LEU A 410 -9.64 7.03 -8.85
N ILE A 411 -9.74 6.92 -10.18
CA ILE A 411 -9.49 5.67 -10.92
C ILE A 411 -8.07 5.18 -10.63
N GLY A 412 -7.06 6.05 -10.74
CA GLY A 412 -5.68 5.69 -10.45
C GLY A 412 -5.49 5.15 -9.02
N VAL A 413 -6.06 5.82 -8.01
CA VAL A 413 -5.99 5.40 -6.61
C VAL A 413 -6.70 4.05 -6.40
N LEU A 414 -7.91 3.87 -6.93
CA LEU A 414 -8.65 2.62 -6.81
C LEU A 414 -7.92 1.47 -7.49
N MET A 415 -7.31 1.70 -8.65
CA MET A 415 -6.48 0.72 -9.33
C MET A 415 -5.22 0.39 -8.53
N SER A 416 -4.54 1.39 -7.97
CA SER A 416 -3.36 1.18 -7.12
C SER A 416 -3.68 0.40 -5.86
N LEU A 417 -4.80 0.70 -5.21
CA LEU A 417 -5.29 -0.02 -4.04
C LEU A 417 -5.69 -1.46 -4.42
N GLY A 418 -6.45 -1.63 -5.50
CA GLY A 418 -6.85 -2.95 -6.00
C GLY A 418 -5.64 -3.81 -6.37
N TYR A 419 -4.65 -3.25 -7.06
CA TYR A 419 -3.40 -3.94 -7.39
C TYR A 419 -2.61 -4.35 -6.13
N TYR A 420 -2.52 -3.46 -5.14
CA TYR A 420 -1.91 -3.78 -3.85
C TYR A 420 -2.63 -4.94 -3.16
N LEU A 421 -3.97 -4.87 -3.07
CA LEU A 421 -4.79 -5.92 -2.46
C LEU A 421 -4.64 -7.27 -3.18
N LEU A 422 -4.67 -7.28 -4.51
CA LEU A 422 -4.45 -8.51 -5.29
C LEU A 422 -3.07 -9.12 -5.02
N ARG A 423 -2.04 -8.27 -4.91
CA ARG A 423 -0.67 -8.71 -4.63
C ARG A 423 -0.51 -9.28 -3.22
N THR A 424 -1.15 -8.68 -2.21
CA THR A 424 -1.08 -9.16 -0.82
C THR A 424 -1.98 -10.37 -0.58
N SER A 425 -3.04 -10.55 -1.37
CA SER A 425 -3.94 -11.71 -1.32
C SER A 425 -3.34 -13.01 -1.87
N MET A 426 -2.20 -12.95 -2.58
CA MET A 426 -1.47 -14.14 -3.04
C MET A 426 -0.05 -14.19 -2.46
N PRO A 427 0.09 -14.33 -1.13
CA PRO A 427 1.39 -14.44 -0.49
C PRO A 427 2.08 -15.75 -0.88
N ARG A 428 3.41 -15.75 -0.89
CA ARG A 428 4.17 -16.95 -1.25
C ARG A 428 4.10 -17.96 -0.11
N VAL A 429 3.58 -19.15 -0.41
CA VAL A 429 3.60 -20.31 0.48
C VAL A 429 4.45 -21.37 -0.21
N VAL A 430 5.55 -21.77 0.42
CA VAL A 430 6.56 -22.62 -0.23
C VAL A 430 7.05 -23.71 0.70
N ALA A 431 7.13 -24.93 0.18
CA ALA A 431 7.81 -26.03 0.84
C ALA A 431 9.32 -25.76 0.86
N VAL A 432 9.95 -25.92 2.01
CA VAL A 432 11.37 -25.63 2.23
C VAL A 432 12.11 -26.83 2.79
N LEU A 433 13.39 -26.93 2.42
CA LEU A 433 14.33 -27.91 2.97
C LEU A 433 15.55 -27.17 3.51
N PRO A 434 16.26 -27.76 4.47
CA PRO A 434 17.56 -27.23 4.85
C PRO A 434 18.53 -27.32 3.66
N ASP A 435 19.45 -26.37 3.58
CA ASP A 435 20.57 -26.38 2.66
C ASP A 435 21.56 -27.51 3.02
N LEU A 436 22.58 -27.72 2.19
CA LEU A 436 23.54 -28.81 2.40
C LEU A 436 24.34 -28.67 3.71
N THR A 437 24.43 -27.46 4.26
CA THR A 437 25.08 -27.18 5.54
C THR A 437 24.14 -27.26 6.74
N PHE A 438 22.84 -27.52 6.51
CA PHE A 438 21.79 -27.52 7.52
C PHE A 438 21.76 -26.25 8.39
N SER A 439 22.07 -25.10 7.79
CA SER A 439 22.12 -23.80 8.46
C SER A 439 21.04 -22.85 7.96
N HIS A 440 20.55 -23.03 6.73
CA HIS A 440 19.55 -22.18 6.13
C HIS A 440 18.44 -23.00 5.50
N TRP A 441 17.23 -22.45 5.52
CA TRP A 441 16.07 -23.04 4.84
C TRP A 441 15.86 -22.36 3.49
N SER A 442 15.71 -23.15 2.44
CA SER A 442 15.48 -22.67 1.09
C SER A 442 14.44 -23.52 0.37
N ALA A 443 13.73 -22.92 -0.58
CA ALA A 443 12.84 -23.66 -1.48
C ALA A 443 13.69 -24.36 -2.55
N PHE A 444 13.55 -25.68 -2.64
CA PHE A 444 14.21 -26.49 -3.68
C PHE A 444 13.14 -27.27 -4.47
N PRO A 445 12.55 -26.68 -5.53
CA PRO A 445 11.45 -27.30 -6.28
C PRO A 445 11.83 -28.66 -6.91
N GLU A 446 13.11 -28.83 -7.25
CA GLU A 446 13.64 -30.03 -7.91
C GLU A 446 13.96 -31.17 -6.92
N ARG A 447 13.94 -30.89 -5.61
CA ARG A 447 14.26 -31.89 -4.58
C ARG A 447 12.98 -32.48 -4.01
N PRO A 448 12.85 -33.81 -3.92
CA PRO A 448 11.72 -34.43 -3.25
C PRO A 448 11.70 -34.02 -1.76
N GLN A 449 10.49 -33.78 -1.25
CA GLN A 449 10.27 -33.45 0.15
C GLN A 449 10.32 -34.71 1.02
N CYS A 450 10.38 -34.55 2.35
CA CYS A 450 10.23 -35.68 3.26
C CYS A 450 8.82 -36.28 3.11
N PRO A 451 8.68 -37.61 2.92
CA PRO A 451 7.37 -38.26 2.72
C PRO A 451 6.47 -38.17 3.95
N GLN A 452 7.00 -37.88 5.14
CA GLN A 452 6.23 -37.83 6.39
C GLN A 452 5.94 -36.40 6.86
N LEU A 453 6.86 -35.45 6.61
CA LEU A 453 6.84 -34.09 7.14
C LEU A 453 6.95 -33.06 6.02
N ALA A 454 5.96 -32.18 5.91
CA ALA A 454 6.04 -30.94 5.15
C ALA A 454 6.62 -29.85 6.06
N VAL A 455 7.67 -29.16 5.61
CA VAL A 455 8.11 -27.91 6.24
C VAL A 455 7.78 -26.78 5.28
N VAL A 456 6.97 -25.82 5.72
CA VAL A 456 6.43 -24.78 4.85
C VAL A 456 6.68 -23.39 5.43
N ASP A 457 7.23 -22.50 4.61
CA ASP A 457 7.32 -21.07 4.88
C ASP A 457 6.06 -20.36 4.39
N VAL A 458 5.41 -19.61 5.28
CA VAL A 458 4.32 -18.70 4.93
C VAL A 458 4.85 -17.27 4.91
N LEU A 459 5.01 -16.71 3.70
CA LEU A 459 5.61 -15.40 3.47
C LEU A 459 4.54 -14.32 3.24
N GLY A 460 3.70 -14.10 4.25
CA GLY A 460 2.66 -13.07 4.25
C GLY A 460 1.72 -13.18 5.43
N ASP A 461 0.84 -12.20 5.60
CA ASP A 461 -0.13 -12.17 6.70
C ASP A 461 -1.32 -13.10 6.44
N LEU A 462 -1.90 -13.61 7.53
CA LEU A 462 -3.08 -14.47 7.50
C LEU A 462 -4.34 -13.62 7.69
N TYR A 463 -4.91 -13.13 6.58
CA TYR A 463 -6.13 -12.33 6.62
C TYR A 463 -7.16 -12.79 5.59
N PHE A 464 -8.40 -12.34 5.72
CA PHE A 464 -9.54 -12.75 4.89
C PHE A 464 -9.29 -12.76 3.37
N GLY A 465 -8.39 -11.89 2.86
CA GLY A 465 -8.05 -11.83 1.45
C GLY A 465 -7.02 -12.87 0.99
N ALA A 466 -6.21 -13.41 1.90
CA ALA A 466 -5.11 -14.32 1.58
C ALA A 466 -5.39 -15.78 1.98
N VAL A 467 -6.31 -16.03 2.92
CA VAL A 467 -6.51 -17.36 3.52
C VAL A 467 -6.83 -18.46 2.51
N ASN A 468 -7.69 -18.20 1.53
CA ASN A 468 -8.05 -19.23 0.53
C ASN A 468 -6.83 -19.65 -0.29
N HIS A 469 -6.02 -18.70 -0.74
CA HIS A 469 -4.80 -19.00 -1.49
C HIS A 469 -3.79 -19.79 -0.64
N ILE A 470 -3.61 -19.39 0.62
CA ILE A 470 -2.69 -20.07 1.54
C ILE A 470 -3.18 -21.50 1.81
N GLU A 471 -4.46 -21.69 2.07
CA GLU A 471 -5.06 -23.00 2.32
C GLU A 471 -4.89 -23.92 1.11
N GLU A 472 -5.23 -23.45 -0.10
CA GLU A 472 -5.05 -24.19 -1.35
C GLU A 472 -3.58 -24.59 -1.57
N GLU A 473 -2.63 -23.69 -1.32
CA GLU A 473 -1.20 -23.99 -1.50
C GLU A 473 -0.69 -24.99 -0.45
N LEU A 474 -1.10 -24.84 0.81
CA LEU A 474 -0.75 -25.77 1.88
C LEU A 474 -1.27 -27.17 1.58
N LEU A 475 -2.53 -27.28 1.16
CA LEU A 475 -3.13 -28.56 0.79
C LEU A 475 -2.44 -29.15 -0.44
N ARG A 476 -2.13 -28.35 -1.46
CA ARG A 476 -1.38 -28.80 -2.64
C ARG A 476 0.01 -29.34 -2.27
N ILE A 477 0.72 -28.68 -1.35
CA ILE A 477 2.02 -29.17 -0.85
C ILE A 477 1.85 -30.51 -0.13
N LEU A 478 0.83 -30.64 0.71
CA LEU A 478 0.53 -31.87 1.45
C LEU A 478 0.08 -33.03 0.55
N ASP A 479 -0.50 -32.74 -0.61
CA ASP A 479 -0.99 -33.73 -1.58
C ASP A 479 0.10 -34.22 -2.54
N ALA A 480 1.23 -33.50 -2.65
CA ALA A 480 2.27 -33.84 -3.60
C ALA A 480 2.97 -35.18 -3.29
N PRO A 481 3.45 -35.47 -2.06
CA PRO A 481 3.96 -36.78 -1.70
C PRO A 481 2.90 -37.66 -0.98
N PRO A 482 2.72 -38.94 -1.38
CA PRO A 482 1.81 -39.84 -0.69
C PRO A 482 2.31 -40.13 0.73
N GLY A 483 1.42 -40.06 1.73
CA GLY A 483 1.74 -40.40 3.12
C GLY A 483 2.23 -39.23 3.99
N GLN A 484 2.23 -38.00 3.47
CA GLN A 484 2.61 -36.82 4.25
C GLN A 484 1.53 -36.45 5.26
N ARG A 485 1.88 -36.59 6.55
CA ARG A 485 0.94 -36.46 7.68
C ARG A 485 1.29 -35.29 8.58
N PHE A 486 2.55 -34.90 8.67
CA PHE A 486 2.96 -33.84 9.58
C PHE A 486 3.23 -32.56 8.82
N LEU A 487 2.79 -31.44 9.38
CA LEU A 487 3.01 -30.11 8.81
C LEU A 487 3.72 -29.23 9.83
N LEU A 488 4.90 -28.74 9.49
CA LEU A 488 5.62 -27.73 10.25
C LEU A 488 5.52 -26.38 9.54
N LEU A 489 4.74 -25.47 10.11
CA LEU A 489 4.60 -24.10 9.63
C LEU A 489 5.65 -23.18 10.26
N ARG A 490 6.44 -22.55 9.39
CA ARG A 490 7.42 -21.53 9.77
C ARG A 490 6.79 -20.15 9.61
N MET A 491 6.45 -19.53 10.74
CA MET A 491 5.61 -18.32 10.81
C MET A 491 6.42 -17.02 10.95
N HIS A 492 7.73 -17.06 10.70
CA HIS A 492 8.66 -15.95 10.95
C HIS A 492 8.30 -14.65 10.19
N SER A 493 7.63 -14.77 9.04
CA SER A 493 7.19 -13.65 8.19
C SER A 493 5.74 -13.22 8.42
N VAL A 494 4.97 -13.95 9.23
CA VAL A 494 3.57 -13.62 9.53
C VAL A 494 3.52 -12.61 10.68
N GLN A 495 3.08 -11.38 10.39
CA GLN A 495 2.95 -10.30 11.39
C GLN A 495 1.54 -10.25 11.97
N HIS A 496 0.55 -10.53 11.13
CA HIS A 496 -0.85 -10.38 11.45
C HIS A 496 -1.65 -11.63 11.13
N CYS A 497 -2.60 -11.94 12.00
CA CYS A 497 -3.57 -13.00 11.81
C CYS A 497 -4.94 -12.51 12.26
N ASP A 498 -5.90 -12.50 11.36
CA ASP A 498 -7.30 -12.21 11.68
C ASP A 498 -8.08 -13.50 12.00
N ILE A 499 -9.37 -13.35 12.31
CA ILE A 499 -10.24 -14.50 12.64
C ILE A 499 -10.40 -15.47 11.47
N SER A 500 -10.38 -14.98 10.24
CA SER A 500 -10.42 -15.83 9.04
C SER A 500 -9.13 -16.64 8.92
N GLY A 501 -7.99 -16.04 9.25
CA GLY A 501 -6.70 -16.71 9.37
C GLY A 501 -6.73 -17.86 10.38
N ILE A 502 -7.30 -17.64 11.57
CA ILE A 502 -7.48 -18.68 12.58
C ILE A 502 -8.36 -19.82 12.06
N ARG A 503 -9.51 -19.50 11.44
CA ARG A 503 -10.41 -20.53 10.87
C ARG A 503 -9.74 -21.36 9.78
N MET A 504 -8.92 -20.74 8.94
CA MET A 504 -8.13 -21.45 7.94
C MET A 504 -7.15 -22.42 8.61
N LEU A 505 -6.44 -22.00 9.66
CA LEU A 505 -5.55 -22.89 10.42
C LEU A 505 -6.30 -24.04 11.10
N GLU A 506 -7.51 -23.80 11.61
CA GLU A 506 -8.39 -24.85 12.16
C GLU A 506 -8.79 -25.88 11.10
N ASN A 507 -9.12 -25.42 9.89
CA ASN A 507 -9.46 -26.30 8.76
C ASN A 507 -8.25 -27.11 8.29
N VAL A 508 -7.10 -26.47 8.06
CA VAL A 508 -5.86 -27.14 7.69
C VAL A 508 -5.49 -28.19 8.73
N ARG A 509 -5.59 -27.84 10.02
CA ARG A 509 -5.36 -28.80 11.11
C ARG A 509 -6.34 -29.97 11.06
N ARG A 510 -7.63 -29.74 10.82
CA ARG A 510 -8.62 -30.82 10.70
C ARG A 510 -8.23 -31.78 9.58
N VAL A 511 -7.91 -31.27 8.39
CA VAL A 511 -7.46 -32.08 7.25
C VAL A 511 -6.21 -32.88 7.60
N VAL A 512 -5.22 -32.25 8.24
CA VAL A 512 -3.99 -32.92 8.67
C VAL A 512 -4.27 -34.01 9.72
N ARG A 513 -5.19 -33.77 10.65
CA ARG A 513 -5.61 -34.76 11.66
C ARG A 513 -6.40 -35.93 11.05
N ASP A 514 -7.25 -35.67 10.06
CA ASP A 514 -7.99 -36.71 9.33
C ASP A 514 -7.03 -37.64 8.58
N ARG A 515 -5.85 -37.16 8.18
CA ARG A 515 -4.75 -37.97 7.64
C ARG A 515 -3.97 -38.77 8.70
N GLY A 516 -4.32 -38.64 9.98
CA GLY A 516 -3.59 -39.25 11.09
C GLY A 516 -2.30 -38.52 11.43
N GLY A 517 -2.30 -37.19 11.25
CA GLY A 517 -1.18 -36.28 11.45
C GLY A 517 -1.45 -35.17 12.49
N GLU A 518 -0.54 -34.20 12.58
CA GLU A 518 -0.73 -32.99 13.38
C GLU A 518 0.11 -31.82 12.82
N ILE A 519 -0.31 -30.59 13.16
CA ILE A 519 0.37 -29.35 12.79
C ILE A 519 1.33 -28.85 13.89
N TYR A 520 2.47 -28.31 13.48
CA TYR A 520 3.50 -27.74 14.33
C TYR A 520 3.84 -26.34 13.87
N PHE A 521 4.28 -25.49 14.79
CA PHE A 521 4.61 -24.09 14.52
C PHE A 521 5.99 -23.75 15.06
N VAL A 522 6.74 -22.94 14.30
CA VAL A 522 7.97 -22.28 14.78
C VAL A 522 7.92 -20.79 14.44
N ARG A 523 8.61 -19.98 15.25
CA ARG A 523 8.76 -18.52 15.04
C ARG A 523 7.43 -17.77 14.90
N VAL A 524 6.40 -18.16 15.65
CA VAL A 524 5.14 -17.40 15.72
C VAL A 524 5.41 -16.08 16.44
N ARG A 525 5.10 -14.96 15.80
CA ARG A 525 5.27 -13.62 16.41
C ARG A 525 4.22 -13.36 17.48
N ASP A 526 4.56 -12.54 18.47
CA ASP A 526 3.69 -12.25 19.62
C ASP A 526 2.27 -11.78 19.25
N PRO A 527 2.07 -10.86 18.28
CA PRO A 527 0.72 -10.43 17.92
C PRO A 527 -0.14 -11.57 17.36
N VAL A 528 0.46 -12.51 16.62
CA VAL A 528 -0.22 -13.68 16.07
C VAL A 528 -0.50 -14.69 17.18
N LEU A 529 0.47 -14.92 18.07
CA LEU A 529 0.32 -15.84 19.20
C LEU A 529 -0.75 -15.37 20.19
N GLU A 530 -0.83 -14.07 20.46
CA GLU A 530 -1.88 -13.46 21.28
C GLU A 530 -3.26 -13.71 20.66
N ARG A 531 -3.41 -13.50 19.36
CA ARG A 531 -4.65 -13.83 18.64
C ARG A 531 -5.02 -15.30 18.77
N MET A 532 -4.06 -16.22 18.58
CA MET A 532 -4.28 -17.66 18.75
C MET A 532 -4.72 -18.04 20.17
N ARG A 533 -4.21 -17.36 21.20
CA ARG A 533 -4.62 -17.56 22.59
C ARG A 533 -6.04 -17.04 22.84
N LEU A 534 -6.33 -15.82 22.39
CA LEU A 534 -7.64 -15.19 22.58
C LEU A 534 -8.78 -15.96 21.89
N THR A 535 -8.51 -16.62 20.76
CA THR A 535 -9.50 -17.46 20.07
C THR A 535 -9.57 -18.89 20.61
N GLY A 536 -8.69 -19.27 21.54
CA GLY A 536 -8.56 -20.65 22.06
C GLY A 536 -7.87 -21.62 21.09
N PHE A 537 -7.42 -21.17 19.91
CA PHE A 537 -6.70 -22.02 18.96
C PHE A 537 -5.39 -22.55 19.54
N TYR A 538 -4.67 -21.72 20.31
CA TYR A 538 -3.43 -22.13 20.99
C TYR A 538 -3.66 -23.32 21.92
N ASP A 539 -4.75 -23.31 22.70
CA ASP A 539 -5.09 -24.37 23.64
C ASP A 539 -5.54 -25.64 22.92
N GLN A 540 -6.29 -25.49 21.82
CA GLN A 540 -6.70 -26.62 20.97
C GLN A 540 -5.50 -27.35 20.36
N VAL A 541 -4.48 -26.61 19.92
CA VAL A 541 -3.23 -27.17 19.35
C VAL A 541 -2.32 -27.73 20.45
N GLY A 542 -2.26 -27.03 21.58
CA GLY A 542 -1.47 -27.37 22.75
C GLY A 542 -0.02 -26.90 22.65
N ALA A 543 0.52 -26.42 23.77
CA ALA A 543 1.83 -25.76 23.85
C ALA A 543 2.98 -26.60 23.26
N ALA A 544 2.94 -27.93 23.37
CA ALA A 544 4.00 -28.82 22.88
C ALA A 544 4.17 -28.81 21.34
N ARG A 545 3.29 -28.14 20.59
CA ARG A 545 3.32 -28.06 19.11
C ARG A 545 3.87 -26.71 18.63
N PHE A 546 4.13 -25.79 19.57
CA PHE A 546 4.87 -24.56 19.33
C PHE A 546 6.32 -24.82 19.74
N LEU A 547 7.16 -25.04 18.73
CA LEU A 547 8.53 -25.51 18.92
C LEU A 547 9.53 -24.37 18.84
N ASP A 548 10.65 -24.53 19.53
CA ASP A 548 11.85 -23.75 19.28
C ASP A 548 12.43 -24.13 17.92
N GLU A 549 12.88 -23.15 17.12
CA GLU A 549 13.32 -23.39 15.74
C GLU A 549 14.51 -24.35 15.67
N ASP A 550 15.46 -24.24 16.59
CA ASP A 550 16.71 -25.02 16.54
C ASP A 550 16.46 -26.48 16.92
N LEU A 551 15.44 -26.74 17.74
CA LEU A 551 15.06 -28.07 18.22
C LEU A 551 13.84 -28.66 17.50
N ALA A 552 13.23 -27.93 16.57
CA ALA A 552 11.96 -28.33 15.97
C ALA A 552 12.07 -29.64 15.20
N ILE A 553 13.07 -29.75 14.32
CA ILE A 553 13.29 -30.94 13.51
C ILE A 553 13.75 -32.11 14.37
N GLU A 554 14.67 -31.89 15.30
CA GLU A 554 15.09 -32.91 16.27
C GLU A 554 13.88 -33.49 17.04
N THR A 555 13.03 -32.60 17.58
CA THR A 555 11.85 -32.98 18.36
C THR A 555 10.86 -33.78 17.52
N ILE A 556 10.55 -33.31 16.31
CA ILE A 556 9.62 -34.00 15.40
C ILE A 556 10.22 -35.34 14.95
N PHE A 557 11.49 -35.37 14.57
CA PHE A 557 12.17 -36.57 14.08
C PHE A 557 12.20 -37.69 15.11
N TYR A 558 12.62 -37.41 16.34
CA TYR A 558 12.79 -38.47 17.36
C TYR A 558 11.49 -38.86 18.07
N ARG A 559 10.51 -37.95 18.18
CA ARG A 559 9.28 -38.19 18.94
C ARG A 559 8.06 -38.51 18.09
N ILE A 560 8.01 -38.02 16.85
CA ILE A 560 6.78 -38.02 16.04
C ILE A 560 6.93 -38.91 14.81
N LEU A 561 7.98 -38.70 14.00
CA LEU A 561 8.16 -39.44 12.74
C LEU A 561 8.30 -40.95 12.99
N ASP A 562 7.84 -41.75 12.02
CA ASP A 562 7.99 -43.21 12.04
C ASP A 562 9.35 -43.61 11.45
N PRO A 563 10.27 -44.17 12.26
CA PRO A 563 11.59 -44.57 11.78
C PRO A 563 11.52 -45.66 10.70
N ALA A 564 10.47 -46.49 10.64
CA ALA A 564 10.34 -47.51 9.62
C ALA A 564 10.20 -46.89 8.23
N VAL A 565 9.36 -45.86 8.09
CA VAL A 565 9.22 -45.11 6.82
C VAL A 565 10.54 -44.41 6.49
N CYS A 566 11.18 -43.79 7.48
CA CYS A 566 12.49 -43.15 7.27
C CYS A 566 13.57 -44.12 6.78
N ILE A 567 13.62 -45.34 7.31
CA ILE A 567 14.65 -46.35 7.00
C ILE A 567 14.33 -47.06 5.67
N TYR A 568 13.06 -47.46 5.48
CA TYR A 568 12.67 -48.45 4.46
C TYR A 568 11.99 -47.87 3.21
N GLU A 569 11.40 -46.68 3.30
CA GLU A 569 10.59 -46.10 2.21
C GLU A 569 11.11 -44.73 1.74
N CYS A 570 11.70 -43.96 2.64
CA CYS A 570 12.16 -42.62 2.35
C CYS A 570 13.39 -42.66 1.44
N GLU A 571 13.25 -42.20 0.19
CA GLU A 571 14.34 -42.16 -0.79
C GLU A 571 15.32 -41.00 -0.50
N TRP A 572 14.80 -39.86 -0.03
CA TRP A 572 15.54 -38.61 0.15
C TRP A 572 15.75 -38.21 1.61
N ARG A 573 17.00 -37.89 1.98
CA ARG A 573 17.36 -37.49 3.35
C ARG A 573 17.28 -35.96 3.46
N ALA A 574 16.08 -35.50 3.82
CA ALA A 574 15.77 -34.07 3.92
C ALA A 574 16.48 -33.36 5.08
N PHE A 575 16.68 -34.04 6.22
CA PHE A 575 17.17 -33.41 7.46
C PHE A 575 18.45 -34.04 7.97
N ARG A 576 19.20 -33.30 8.81
CA ARG A 576 20.48 -33.72 9.37
C ARG A 576 20.38 -35.05 10.10
N GLU A 577 19.33 -35.22 10.89
CA GLU A 577 19.02 -36.39 11.71
C GLU A 577 18.81 -37.63 10.83
N CYS A 578 18.22 -37.46 9.64
CA CYS A 578 17.95 -38.54 8.71
C CYS A 578 19.24 -39.23 8.22
N HIS A 579 20.35 -38.49 8.09
CA HIS A 579 21.61 -39.03 7.56
C HIS A 579 22.26 -40.07 8.48
N THR A 580 21.85 -40.13 9.74
CA THR A 580 22.34 -41.12 10.70
C THR A 580 21.65 -42.48 10.59
N LEU A 581 20.55 -42.57 9.84
CA LEU A 581 19.77 -43.80 9.70
C LEU A 581 20.33 -44.75 8.63
N PRO A 582 20.35 -46.07 8.89
CA PRO A 582 20.65 -47.06 7.86
C PRO A 582 19.59 -47.01 6.75
N LYS A 583 19.99 -47.14 5.48
CA LYS A 583 19.05 -47.27 4.35
C LYS A 583 18.96 -48.74 3.96
N ARG A 584 17.77 -49.33 3.99
CA ARG A 584 17.52 -50.70 3.49
C ARG A 584 16.17 -50.71 2.79
N THR A 585 16.07 -51.30 1.61
CA THR A 585 14.75 -51.64 1.04
C THR A 585 14.23 -52.90 1.72
N LEU A 586 12.90 -53.02 1.90
CA LEU A 586 12.33 -54.24 2.46
C LEU A 586 12.69 -55.46 1.58
N PRO A 587 13.12 -56.58 2.17
CA PRO A 587 13.41 -57.80 1.42
C PRO A 587 12.18 -58.27 0.62
N GLY A 588 12.36 -58.64 -0.65
CA GLY A 588 11.36 -59.37 -1.44
C GLY A 588 10.20 -58.56 -2.04
N GLY A 589 10.27 -57.23 -2.10
CA GLY A 589 9.20 -56.40 -2.70
C GLY A 589 7.94 -56.31 -1.83
N ALA A 590 8.10 -56.44 -0.51
CA ALA A 590 7.02 -56.34 0.46
C ALA A 590 6.22 -55.02 0.29
N PRO A 591 4.89 -55.05 0.51
CA PRO A 591 4.04 -53.87 0.37
C PRO A 591 4.49 -52.72 1.29
N PRO A 592 4.16 -51.46 0.96
CA PRO A 592 4.45 -50.32 1.82
C PRO A 592 3.92 -50.57 3.22
N ILE A 593 4.73 -50.20 4.19
CA ILE A 593 4.49 -50.43 5.61
C ILE A 593 3.26 -49.62 6.00
N PRO A 594 2.13 -50.27 6.41
CA PRO A 594 0.94 -49.52 6.80
C PRO A 594 1.28 -48.59 7.97
N LEU A 595 0.95 -47.31 7.80
CA LEU A 595 1.30 -46.28 8.75
C LEU A 595 0.43 -46.41 10.02
N LEU A 596 1.07 -46.43 11.19
CA LEU A 596 0.37 -46.55 12.48
C LEU A 596 -0.53 -45.32 12.74
N PRO A 597 -1.75 -45.51 13.28
CA PRO A 597 -2.56 -44.40 13.78
C PRO A 597 -1.88 -43.69 14.95
N LEU A 598 -1.95 -42.35 14.98
CA LEU A 598 -1.55 -41.55 16.13
C LEU A 598 -2.35 -41.96 17.37
N GLY A 599 -1.66 -42.36 18.45
CA GLY A 599 -2.31 -42.76 19.71
C GLY A 599 -2.67 -44.25 19.81
N SER A 600 -2.14 -45.10 18.94
CA SER A 600 -2.24 -46.57 19.09
C SER A 600 -1.77 -47.02 20.48
N THR A 601 -2.55 -47.88 21.14
CA THR A 601 -2.22 -48.46 22.44
C THR A 601 -1.05 -49.41 22.27
N THR A 602 0.13 -48.95 22.66
CA THR A 602 1.36 -49.73 22.60
C THR A 602 1.50 -50.60 23.84
N ALA A 603 2.37 -51.60 23.76
CA ALA A 603 2.73 -52.41 24.92
C ALA A 603 3.23 -51.55 26.10
N PRO A 604 2.98 -51.98 27.35
CA PRO A 604 3.40 -51.24 28.54
C PRO A 604 4.91 -51.00 28.55
N LYS A 605 5.31 -49.81 29.03
CA LYS A 605 6.71 -49.38 29.09
C LYS A 605 7.34 -49.78 30.43
N VAL A 606 8.56 -50.28 30.39
CA VAL A 606 9.39 -50.64 31.55
C VAL A 606 10.53 -49.64 31.67
N ALA A 607 10.82 -49.16 32.90
CA ALA A 607 11.94 -48.25 33.12
C ALA A 607 13.28 -49.00 33.00
N ALA A 608 14.34 -48.33 32.52
CA ALA A 608 15.64 -48.97 32.30
C ALA A 608 16.22 -49.66 33.56
N HIS A 609 16.13 -49.00 34.72
CA HIS A 609 16.57 -49.58 35.99
C HIS A 609 15.71 -50.75 36.48
N GLU A 610 14.42 -50.78 36.12
CA GLU A 610 13.53 -51.89 36.42
C GLU A 610 13.87 -53.09 35.53
N LEU A 611 14.09 -52.86 34.24
CA LEU A 611 14.57 -53.87 33.30
C LEU A 611 15.90 -54.48 33.78
N TRP A 612 16.85 -53.64 34.21
CA TRP A 612 18.12 -54.10 34.76
C TRP A 612 17.93 -55.09 35.92
N LYS A 613 17.01 -54.79 36.86
CA LYS A 613 16.67 -55.70 37.96
C LYS A 613 16.01 -56.98 37.46
N MET A 614 15.05 -56.88 36.53
CA MET A 614 14.35 -58.04 35.95
C MET A 614 15.30 -59.03 35.27
N MET A 615 16.36 -58.53 34.63
CA MET A 615 17.38 -59.36 33.98
C MET A 615 18.24 -60.16 34.96
N HIS A 616 18.25 -59.80 36.25
CA HIS A 616 19.00 -60.50 37.31
C HIS A 616 18.11 -61.40 38.20
N ASN A 617 16.85 -61.60 37.81
CA ASN A 617 15.93 -62.53 38.50
C ASN A 617 16.15 -63.98 38.02
N GLU A 618 15.59 -64.96 38.76
CA GLU A 618 15.68 -66.40 38.42
C GLU A 618 15.12 -66.75 37.03
N VAL A 619 14.14 -65.98 36.53
CA VAL A 619 13.58 -66.11 35.18
C VAL A 619 13.65 -64.75 34.47
N PRO A 620 14.74 -64.45 33.74
CA PRO A 620 14.91 -63.16 33.08
C PRO A 620 14.01 -63.03 31.84
N PRO A 621 13.54 -61.81 31.53
CA PRO A 621 12.80 -61.56 30.29
C PRO A 621 13.72 -61.63 29.06
N LEU A 622 13.15 -62.03 27.92
CA LEU A 622 13.89 -62.05 26.65
C LEU A 622 13.91 -60.63 26.06
N VAL A 623 15.10 -60.03 26.01
CA VAL A 623 15.30 -58.70 25.45
C VAL A 623 15.55 -58.85 23.94
N VAL A 624 14.66 -58.26 23.14
CA VAL A 624 14.76 -58.27 21.67
C VAL A 624 15.08 -56.87 21.19
N ASP A 625 16.27 -56.71 20.62
CA ASP A 625 16.70 -55.47 19.99
C ASP A 625 16.17 -55.41 18.55
N VAL A 626 15.25 -54.49 18.30
CA VAL A 626 14.58 -54.32 16.99
C VAL A 626 15.27 -53.31 16.09
N ARG A 627 16.50 -52.89 16.44
CA ARG A 627 17.33 -52.04 15.60
C ARG A 627 17.98 -52.83 14.47
N GLU A 628 18.62 -52.13 13.55
CA GLU A 628 19.38 -52.79 12.49
C GLU A 628 20.64 -53.46 13.05
N PRO A 629 21.14 -54.56 12.46
CA PRO A 629 22.27 -55.32 13.01
C PRO A 629 23.55 -54.48 13.18
N ARG A 630 23.72 -53.43 12.37
CA ARG A 630 24.85 -52.49 12.52
C ARG A 630 24.75 -51.68 13.82
N GLU A 631 23.55 -51.26 14.21
CA GLU A 631 23.32 -50.52 15.45
C GLU A 631 23.50 -51.43 16.67
N PHE A 632 23.08 -52.70 16.56
CA PHE A 632 23.26 -53.71 17.60
C PHE A 632 24.74 -53.96 17.92
N ARG A 633 25.56 -54.15 16.87
CA ARG A 633 27.01 -54.37 17.01
C ARG A 633 27.74 -53.22 17.71
N LEU A 634 27.34 -51.98 17.44
CA LEU A 634 27.96 -50.79 18.03
C LEU A 634 27.72 -50.66 19.55
N GLY A 635 26.70 -51.33 20.08
CA GLY A 635 26.34 -51.28 21.48
C GLY A 635 24.89 -51.71 21.70
N HIS A 636 24.66 -52.71 22.55
CA HIS A 636 23.35 -53.24 22.88
C HIS A 636 23.29 -53.69 24.36
N ILE A 637 22.08 -54.02 24.84
CA ILE A 637 21.89 -54.52 26.20
C ILE A 637 22.46 -55.95 26.30
N PRO A 638 23.32 -56.27 27.28
CA PRO A 638 23.92 -57.60 27.40
C PRO A 638 22.87 -58.72 27.42
N GLY A 639 23.05 -59.75 26.59
CA GLY A 639 22.11 -60.88 26.49
C GLY A 639 20.86 -60.61 25.64
N ALA A 640 20.74 -59.42 25.03
CA ALA A 640 19.69 -59.16 24.04
C ALA A 640 19.93 -59.93 22.74
N ILE A 641 18.86 -60.29 22.03
CA ILE A 641 18.92 -60.87 20.69
C ILE A 641 18.58 -59.82 19.64
N SER A 642 19.31 -59.81 18.51
CA SER A 642 19.07 -58.89 17.40
C SER A 642 18.03 -59.44 16.44
N ILE A 643 16.83 -58.86 16.40
CA ILE A 643 15.80 -59.17 15.40
C ILE A 643 15.27 -57.85 14.83
N PRO A 644 15.77 -57.39 13.68
CA PRO A 644 15.38 -56.12 13.09
C PRO A 644 13.88 -55.99 12.86
N LEU A 645 13.36 -54.76 12.99
CA LEU A 645 11.95 -54.49 12.77
C LEU A 645 11.44 -54.96 11.40
N SER A 646 12.24 -54.83 10.34
CA SER A 646 11.87 -55.33 8.99
C SER A 646 11.52 -56.81 9.01
N ASP A 647 12.28 -57.60 9.76
CA ASP A 647 12.13 -59.04 9.80
C ASP A 647 10.87 -59.40 10.58
N LEU A 648 10.66 -58.75 11.74
CA LEU A 648 9.43 -58.89 12.55
C LEU A 648 8.15 -58.52 11.79
N LEU A 649 8.22 -57.56 10.87
CA LEU A 649 7.06 -57.15 10.06
C LEU A 649 6.74 -58.13 8.92
N ILE A 650 7.73 -58.86 8.39
CA ILE A 650 7.57 -59.74 7.22
C ILE A 650 7.40 -61.21 7.62
N LYS A 651 8.17 -61.67 8.61
CA LYS A 651 8.13 -63.04 9.14
C LYS A 651 8.25 -63.01 10.67
N PRO A 652 7.30 -63.55 11.43
CA PRO A 652 7.50 -63.75 12.85
C PRO A 652 8.71 -64.69 13.03
N SER A 653 9.78 -64.14 13.58
CA SER A 653 10.88 -64.92 14.14
C SER A 653 10.36 -65.92 15.17
N ASP A 654 11.08 -67.04 15.38
CA ASP A 654 10.79 -68.11 16.36
C ASP A 654 10.87 -67.62 17.82
N LEU A 655 10.15 -66.55 18.14
CA LEU A 655 10.08 -65.97 19.47
C LEU A 655 9.09 -66.79 20.32
N PRO A 656 9.47 -67.11 21.57
CA PRO A 656 8.58 -67.84 22.47
C PRO A 656 7.32 -67.00 22.78
N ARG A 657 6.14 -67.53 22.49
CA ARG A 657 4.84 -66.82 22.63
C ARG A 657 4.45 -66.53 24.08
N GLU A 658 4.89 -67.36 25.02
CA GLU A 658 4.51 -67.29 26.43
C GLU A 658 5.54 -66.56 27.31
N ALA A 659 6.76 -66.35 26.80
CA ALA A 659 7.82 -65.70 27.57
C ALA A 659 7.61 -64.17 27.65
N PRO A 660 8.04 -63.52 28.74
CA PRO A 660 8.06 -62.06 28.82
C PRO A 660 9.07 -61.47 27.83
N LEU A 661 8.57 -60.79 26.80
CA LEU A 661 9.36 -60.14 25.75
C LEU A 661 9.54 -58.65 26.06
N ILE A 662 10.78 -58.17 25.96
CA ILE A 662 11.10 -56.75 26.13
C ILE A 662 11.75 -56.21 24.87
N LEU A 663 11.02 -55.38 24.15
CA LEU A 663 11.45 -54.80 22.89
C LEU A 663 12.28 -53.53 23.14
N VAL A 664 13.44 -53.47 22.50
CA VAL A 664 14.41 -52.39 22.66
C VAL A 664 14.76 -51.80 21.31
N CYS A 665 14.82 -50.48 21.24
CA CYS A 665 15.42 -49.78 20.12
C CYS A 665 16.07 -48.48 20.60
N ARG A 666 16.49 -47.60 19.69
CA ARG A 666 17.22 -46.38 20.07
C ARG A 666 16.40 -45.45 20.98
N SER A 667 15.21 -45.05 20.56
CA SER A 667 14.35 -44.08 21.28
C SER A 667 13.01 -44.65 21.76
N GLY A 668 12.70 -45.91 21.45
CA GLY A 668 11.44 -46.59 21.78
C GLY A 668 10.44 -46.71 20.62
N ARG A 669 10.52 -45.88 19.56
CA ARG A 669 9.52 -45.84 18.47
C ARG A 669 9.45 -47.12 17.61
N ARG A 670 10.60 -47.70 17.25
CA ARG A 670 10.62 -48.98 16.52
C ARG A 670 10.08 -50.12 17.39
N SER A 671 10.34 -50.07 18.70
CA SER A 671 9.81 -51.04 19.67
C SER A 671 8.30 -50.92 19.84
N GLU A 672 7.75 -49.70 19.82
CA GLU A 672 6.29 -49.47 19.78
C GLU A 672 5.66 -50.16 18.56
N ARG A 673 6.27 -49.98 17.39
CA ARG A 673 5.80 -50.61 16.15
C ARG A 673 5.94 -52.12 16.14
N ALA A 674 7.08 -52.65 16.59
CA ALA A 674 7.27 -54.09 16.78
C ALA A 674 6.26 -54.66 17.80
N SER A 675 5.94 -53.91 18.86
CA SER A 675 4.99 -54.38 19.88
C SER A 675 3.59 -54.57 19.33
N LEU A 676 3.15 -53.64 18.47
CA LEU A 676 1.83 -53.73 17.83
C LEU A 676 1.78 -54.91 16.87
N ALA A 677 2.80 -55.06 16.02
CA ALA A 677 2.88 -56.19 15.09
C ALA A 677 2.86 -57.56 15.82
N LEU A 678 3.58 -57.67 16.94
CA LEU A 678 3.57 -58.89 17.76
C LEU A 678 2.23 -59.09 18.49
N THR A 679 1.62 -58.01 19.00
CA THR A 679 0.32 -58.10 19.70
C THR A 679 -0.80 -58.54 18.75
N GLU A 680 -0.82 -58.01 17.52
CA GLU A 680 -1.76 -58.43 16.46
C GLU A 680 -1.59 -59.91 16.06
N GLN A 681 -0.39 -60.46 16.23
CA GLN A 681 -0.07 -61.86 15.96
C GLN A 681 -0.26 -62.79 17.17
N GLY A 682 -0.82 -62.27 18.27
CA GLY A 682 -1.21 -63.05 19.45
C GLY A 682 -0.15 -63.20 20.53
N TYR A 683 0.90 -62.37 20.55
CA TYR A 683 1.84 -62.31 21.68
C TYR A 683 1.25 -61.49 22.83
N ALA A 684 1.03 -62.11 23.99
CA ALA A 684 0.33 -61.47 25.12
C ALA A 684 1.24 -60.74 26.12
N ASN A 685 2.53 -61.13 26.21
CA ASN A 685 3.46 -60.63 27.24
C ASN A 685 4.59 -59.78 26.64
N VAL A 686 4.21 -58.77 25.86
CA VAL A 686 5.16 -57.83 25.24
C VAL A 686 5.23 -56.56 26.07
N ARG A 687 6.45 -56.08 26.34
CA ARG A 687 6.74 -54.79 26.97
C ARG A 687 7.81 -54.04 26.17
N ILE A 688 7.91 -52.73 26.37
CA ILE A 688 8.88 -51.88 25.67
C ILE A 688 9.80 -51.20 26.68
N LEU A 689 11.09 -51.09 26.37
CA LEU A 689 11.99 -50.24 27.17
C LEU A 689 11.64 -48.75 26.99
N GLY A 690 11.21 -48.10 28.08
CA GLY A 690 10.81 -46.70 28.10
C GLY A 690 11.98 -45.77 27.75
N GLY A 691 11.88 -45.07 26.62
CA GLY A 691 12.92 -44.19 26.09
C GLY A 691 14.06 -44.90 25.34
N GLY A 692 13.95 -46.23 25.18
CA GLY A 692 14.91 -47.03 24.42
C GLY A 692 16.31 -47.07 25.04
N LEU A 693 17.31 -47.27 24.20
CA LEU A 693 18.71 -47.29 24.60
C LEU A 693 19.23 -45.92 25.04
N LEU A 694 18.65 -44.82 24.57
CA LEU A 694 19.06 -43.48 25.01
C LEU A 694 18.87 -43.29 26.53
N THR A 695 17.81 -43.84 27.12
CA THR A 695 17.59 -43.80 28.57
C THR A 695 18.44 -44.83 29.30
N TRP A 696 18.74 -45.97 28.69
CA TRP A 696 19.67 -46.97 29.21
C TRP A 696 21.10 -46.40 29.35
N GLU A 697 21.59 -45.79 28.28
CA GLU A 697 22.88 -45.08 28.21
C GLU A 697 22.91 -43.90 29.18
N GLY A 698 21.85 -43.08 29.20
CA GLY A 698 21.75 -41.95 30.11
C GLY A 698 21.74 -42.32 31.60
N GLN A 699 21.42 -43.59 31.92
CA GLN A 699 21.50 -44.14 33.29
C GLN A 699 22.83 -44.86 33.57
N ASN A 700 23.80 -44.81 32.65
CA ASN A 700 25.11 -45.48 32.75
C ASN A 700 25.02 -46.99 33.03
N LEU A 701 24.02 -47.66 32.47
CA LEU A 701 23.86 -49.12 32.59
C LEU A 701 24.79 -49.83 31.61
N LEU A 702 25.23 -51.05 31.96
CA LEU A 702 26.19 -51.81 31.17
C LEU A 702 25.66 -52.11 29.76
N MET A 703 26.55 -51.98 28.76
CA MET A 703 26.29 -52.35 27.37
C MET A 703 27.32 -53.36 26.89
N ALA A 704 26.88 -54.28 26.04
CA ALA A 704 27.73 -55.18 25.29
C ALA A 704 28.01 -54.59 23.90
N VAL A 705 29.23 -54.80 23.40
CA VAL A 705 29.65 -54.40 22.05
C VAL A 705 30.15 -55.67 21.36
N GLU A 706 29.66 -55.95 20.16
CA GLU A 706 30.18 -57.05 19.35
C GLU A 706 31.34 -56.53 18.51
N THR A 707 32.53 -57.07 18.76
CA THR A 707 33.74 -56.81 17.97
C THR A 707 33.70 -57.49 16.61
#